data_AF-A0A652YVB0-F1
#
_entry.id   AF-A0A652YVB0-F1
#
_cell.length_a   1.000
_cell.length_b   1.000
_cell.length_c   1.000
_cell.angle_alpha   90.00
_cell.angle_beta   90.00
_cell.angle_gamma   90.00
#
_symmetry.space_group_name_H-M   'P 1'
#
loop_
_entity.id
_entity.type
_entity.pdbx_description
1 polymer ?
#
loop_
_entity_poly.entity_id
_entity_poly.type
_entity_poly.pdbx_seq_one_letter_code
_entity_poly.pdbx_strand_id
1 'polypeptide(L)'
;MASTSTATKSEFADSADPALGLVAELAAAGQRLVFRQGDELTGVVLWPSGEPSLSDLCENFESLGLRVSTHRPLPTVLGSAHHFTFEPCAFDGGALEKMASAFEAVVAGRTRMDNFSSLIGRADITWRDAELLRAACRFLAQARIGLSEGYIVGVLQAKPLFVRAALGLFTARFDPAVPKRSVAVAAAITLIDELVDSADTLDEDRVLRGVRSFLQATLRTNWYLRDGAGNPLSYASFKIDSQVLSTPQKTVPFREIYVSAPNVEGVHLRSSSVARGGLRWSDRFEDFRTEALSLMKTQSVKNSPIVPTGAKGAFVVRGTSTPTPDQVQESYSTFIRGLLDVVDNIVDGSPVHPAEVIAYDGEDSYLVVAADKGTARFSDVANGIAIERGFWLGDAFASGGSAGYDHKAMGITARGAWVAVRRHFAERGVDVDTDPFTVAGIGDMSGDVFGNGMLLSHKIRLVAAFDHRHIFIDPNPDLEATFSERARLFTVPRSSWDDFDRTVISSGGGVWPRSAKSISLPREARDALGITEEKLTPQELIRAILCAPVDLLWNGGVGTYVKASGESNVDAADPSNDGVRVSADELRAGVVGEGGNLGFTQRARIEYSAGGGRINADFIDNAAGVATSDREVNIKIALAGLDSGSRNALLASAQDEVAASVLKASEDQTLAISLAEHRAPALLDQHERLIENLIAAGAMKRVEESLPDAKSLAVRARAGQGLLRPELAVLVAQSKNVLTAELGASEAPDNKIFADRLTQYFPPSVVEAAPEAVQAHRLGRDIIITSVVDELVNRVGPGVLFRLEEHLGVRSPEASLAYAVVSEVLGTEGLRRDILNSDLDAAEQLQALDRLQQLLESEMSWVLRRPGAAGRFAVNPRADIDRWSGPVRELTAGLNSSERIEVSFGALALADLALQENTSVQAAATVYRELAAELDLGDVLGGVDVAVGASHWEVMGSAAVHARLTTRFADLVSGALDDDRDGVVQRWSSANLDAVHRFTTLMSSVRRSGSLDTARLCTVDAELELLIRGTSSFLSAALPSE
;
A
#
# COMPACT_ATOMS: atom_id res chain seq x y z
N MET A 1 -51.32 -30.45 -10.73
CA MET A 1 -52.63 -29.81 -11.00
C MET A 1 -53.11 -30.20 -12.40
N ALA A 2 -53.75 -31.35 -12.59
CA ALA A 2 -54.10 -31.85 -13.93
C ALA A 2 -55.59 -32.21 -14.12
N SER A 3 -56.48 -31.90 -13.16
CA SER A 3 -57.90 -32.26 -13.27
C SER A 3 -58.91 -31.09 -13.26
N THR A 4 -58.45 -29.84 -13.33
CA THR A 4 -59.30 -28.63 -13.32
C THR A 4 -59.38 -27.89 -14.66
N SER A 5 -58.71 -28.37 -15.71
CA SER A 5 -58.52 -27.63 -16.98
C SER A 5 -59.75 -27.55 -17.89
N THR A 6 -60.73 -28.46 -17.78
CA THR A 6 -61.85 -28.56 -18.74
C THR A 6 -63.11 -27.83 -18.29
N ALA A 7 -63.29 -27.58 -16.99
CA ALA A 7 -64.48 -26.87 -16.46
C ALA A 7 -64.35 -25.34 -16.57
N THR A 8 -63.15 -24.79 -16.33
CA THR A 8 -62.89 -23.34 -16.37
C THR A 8 -62.89 -22.74 -17.78
N LYS A 9 -62.53 -23.51 -18.81
CA LYS A 9 -62.58 -23.01 -20.20
C LYS A 9 -64.00 -22.69 -20.69
N SER A 10 -65.05 -23.33 -20.16
CA SER A 10 -66.42 -23.12 -20.64
C SER A 10 -67.13 -21.93 -19.97
N GLU A 11 -66.78 -21.55 -18.73
CA GLU A 11 -67.40 -20.40 -18.04
C GLU A 11 -66.90 -19.03 -18.57
N PHE A 12 -65.68 -18.95 -19.11
CA PHE A 12 -65.12 -17.70 -19.62
C PHE A 12 -65.29 -17.51 -21.14
N ALA A 13 -65.64 -18.55 -21.90
CA ALA A 13 -65.76 -18.50 -23.36
C ALA A 13 -67.08 -17.87 -23.87
N ASP A 14 -68.14 -17.87 -23.05
CA ASP A 14 -69.45 -17.25 -23.36
C ASP A 14 -69.63 -15.83 -22.76
N SER A 15 -68.57 -15.25 -22.19
CA SER A 15 -68.56 -13.91 -21.60
C SER A 15 -68.50 -12.81 -22.68
N ALA A 16 -69.41 -11.83 -22.62
CA ALA A 16 -69.38 -10.64 -23.48
C ALA A 16 -68.23 -9.66 -23.15
N ASP A 17 -67.51 -9.86 -22.04
CA ASP A 17 -66.37 -9.06 -21.62
C ASP A 17 -65.05 -9.70 -22.10
N PRO A 18 -64.34 -9.10 -23.08
CA PRO A 18 -63.09 -9.64 -23.62
C PRO A 18 -61.98 -9.79 -22.56
N ALA A 19 -62.02 -8.99 -21.48
CA ALA A 19 -61.01 -9.03 -20.42
C ALA A 19 -61.07 -10.34 -19.61
N LEU A 20 -62.25 -10.97 -19.50
CA LEU A 20 -62.41 -12.26 -18.81
C LEU A 20 -61.77 -13.41 -19.59
N GLY A 21 -61.70 -13.33 -20.93
CA GLY A 21 -60.96 -14.28 -21.76
C GLY A 21 -59.45 -14.25 -21.48
N LEU A 22 -58.89 -13.05 -21.22
CA LEU A 22 -57.48 -12.87 -20.87
C LEU A 22 -57.13 -13.46 -19.50
N VAL A 23 -58.07 -13.45 -18.55
CA VAL A 23 -57.89 -14.09 -17.24
C VAL A 23 -57.67 -15.61 -17.39
N ALA A 24 -58.44 -16.25 -18.27
CA ALA A 24 -58.30 -17.67 -18.56
C ALA A 24 -56.97 -17.99 -19.28
N GLU A 25 -56.52 -17.10 -20.18
CA GLU A 25 -55.22 -17.18 -20.84
C GLU A 25 -54.06 -17.11 -19.84
N LEU A 26 -54.07 -16.11 -18.96
CA LEU A 26 -53.09 -15.93 -17.89
C LEU A 26 -52.96 -17.16 -17.01
N ALA A 27 -54.10 -17.68 -16.55
CA ALA A 27 -54.14 -18.87 -15.71
C ALA A 27 -53.59 -20.12 -16.42
N ALA A 28 -53.87 -20.28 -17.71
CA ALA A 28 -53.35 -21.39 -18.50
C ALA A 28 -51.84 -21.27 -18.77
N ALA A 29 -51.35 -20.04 -18.96
CA ALA A 29 -49.94 -19.73 -19.17
C ALA A 29 -49.13 -19.70 -17.86
N GLY A 30 -49.79 -19.68 -16.70
CA GLY A 30 -49.13 -19.48 -15.40
C GLY A 30 -48.51 -18.08 -15.26
N GLN A 31 -49.06 -17.10 -15.99
CA GLN A 31 -48.64 -15.69 -15.96
C GLN A 31 -49.64 -14.86 -15.16
N ARG A 32 -49.19 -13.72 -14.65
CA ARG A 32 -49.97 -12.77 -13.88
C ARG A 32 -50.31 -11.52 -14.67
N LEU A 33 -49.56 -11.17 -15.70
CA LEU A 33 -49.79 -9.96 -16.49
C LEU A 33 -49.78 -10.24 -17.99
N VAL A 34 -50.78 -9.72 -18.69
CA VAL A 34 -50.83 -9.69 -20.17
C VAL A 34 -51.32 -8.32 -20.62
N PHE A 35 -50.70 -7.80 -21.67
CA PHE A 35 -51.12 -6.58 -22.34
C PHE A 35 -51.76 -6.89 -23.69
N ARG A 36 -52.70 -6.05 -24.13
CA ARG A 36 -53.28 -6.10 -25.48
C ARG A 36 -53.28 -4.71 -26.08
N GLN A 37 -52.65 -4.58 -27.26
CA GLN A 37 -52.68 -3.37 -28.07
C GLN A 37 -53.91 -3.41 -28.99
N GLY A 38 -54.91 -2.57 -28.70
CA GLY A 38 -56.05 -2.28 -29.58
C GLY A 38 -56.11 -0.79 -29.93
N ASP A 39 -57.32 -0.22 -30.01
CA ASP A 39 -57.53 1.24 -30.11
C ASP A 39 -56.98 1.99 -28.88
N GLU A 40 -57.01 1.33 -27.73
CA GLU A 40 -56.30 1.71 -26.50
C GLU A 40 -55.46 0.53 -25.99
N LEU A 41 -54.39 0.82 -25.23
CA LEU A 41 -53.61 -0.21 -24.55
C LEU A 41 -54.38 -0.67 -23.30
N THR A 42 -54.57 -1.98 -23.17
CA THR A 42 -55.17 -2.59 -21.98
C THR A 42 -54.26 -3.63 -21.36
N GLY A 43 -54.41 -3.84 -20.05
CA GLY A 43 -53.66 -4.83 -19.29
C GLY A 43 -54.56 -5.60 -18.33
N VAL A 44 -54.40 -6.93 -18.27
CA VAL A 44 -55.06 -7.79 -17.28
C VAL A 44 -54.04 -8.38 -16.34
N VAL A 45 -54.35 -8.29 -15.06
CA VAL A 45 -53.51 -8.62 -13.90
C VAL A 45 -54.24 -9.71 -13.10
N LEU A 46 -53.68 -10.90 -12.91
CA LEU A 46 -54.25 -12.04 -12.17
C LEU A 46 -53.34 -12.50 -11.01
N TRP A 47 -53.86 -12.42 -9.78
CA TRP A 47 -53.17 -12.81 -8.53
C TRP A 47 -53.89 -13.98 -7.89
N PRO A 48 -53.32 -15.19 -7.94
CA PRO A 48 -53.93 -16.36 -7.30
C PRO A 48 -54.10 -16.23 -5.78
N SER A 49 -53.21 -15.48 -5.11
CA SER A 49 -53.24 -15.19 -3.68
C SER A 49 -52.34 -14.00 -3.32
N GLY A 50 -52.67 -13.24 -2.26
CA GLY A 50 -51.79 -12.19 -1.74
C GLY A 50 -51.68 -10.96 -2.64
N GLU A 51 -52.81 -10.40 -3.06
CA GLU A 51 -52.89 -9.22 -3.94
C GLU A 51 -52.09 -8.01 -3.36
N PRO A 52 -51.18 -7.38 -4.15
CA PRO A 52 -50.52 -6.13 -3.77
C PRO A 52 -51.53 -4.97 -3.77
N SER A 53 -51.17 -3.83 -3.19
CA SER A 53 -52.08 -2.69 -3.23
C SER A 53 -52.25 -2.16 -4.66
N LEU A 54 -53.42 -1.58 -4.96
CA LEU A 54 -53.64 -0.92 -6.24
C LEU A 54 -52.62 0.19 -6.51
N SER A 55 -52.16 0.88 -5.45
CA SER A 55 -51.10 1.89 -5.54
C SER A 55 -49.81 1.27 -6.07
N ASP A 56 -49.39 0.13 -5.51
CA ASP A 56 -48.18 -0.58 -5.94
C ASP A 56 -48.28 -1.03 -7.41
N LEU A 57 -49.46 -1.49 -7.85
CA LEU A 57 -49.70 -1.86 -9.25
C LEU A 57 -49.60 -0.65 -10.18
N CYS A 58 -50.21 0.47 -9.82
CA CYS A 58 -50.11 1.71 -10.59
C CYS A 58 -48.66 2.21 -10.66
N GLU A 59 -47.92 2.22 -9.56
CA GLU A 59 -46.50 2.61 -9.52
C GLU A 59 -45.62 1.71 -10.39
N ASN A 60 -45.90 0.41 -10.41
CA ASN A 60 -45.21 -0.54 -11.29
C ASN A 60 -45.46 -0.23 -12.78
N PHE A 61 -46.69 0.11 -13.15
CA PHE A 61 -47.03 0.51 -14.51
C PHE A 61 -46.39 1.85 -14.89
N GLU A 62 -46.39 2.84 -13.99
CA GLU A 62 -45.71 4.12 -14.21
C GLU A 62 -44.22 3.94 -14.43
N SER A 63 -43.59 3.05 -13.66
CA SER A 63 -42.17 2.70 -13.82
C SER A 63 -41.88 2.00 -15.16
N LEU A 64 -42.85 1.28 -15.74
CA LEU A 64 -42.78 0.76 -17.12
C LEU A 64 -43.05 1.83 -18.19
N GLY A 65 -43.36 3.06 -17.78
CA GLY A 65 -43.68 4.17 -18.67
C GLY A 65 -45.15 4.23 -19.09
N LEU A 66 -46.04 3.54 -18.38
CA LEU A 66 -47.48 3.49 -18.66
C LEU A 66 -48.24 4.32 -17.63
N ARG A 67 -49.19 5.16 -18.07
CA ARG A 67 -50.06 5.92 -17.18
C ARG A 67 -51.45 5.29 -17.15
N VAL A 68 -51.92 4.89 -15.98
CA VAL A 68 -53.23 4.26 -15.82
C VAL A 68 -54.33 5.30 -16.02
N SER A 69 -55.21 5.06 -17.00
CA SER A 69 -56.40 5.88 -17.26
C SER A 69 -57.61 5.41 -16.45
N THR A 70 -57.91 4.11 -16.52
CA THR A 70 -59.02 3.52 -15.75
C THR A 70 -58.64 2.15 -15.19
N HIS A 71 -59.29 1.78 -14.09
CA HIS A 71 -59.15 0.48 -13.42
C HIS A 71 -60.53 -0.07 -13.08
N ARG A 72 -60.71 -1.38 -13.26
CA ARG A 72 -61.84 -2.11 -12.70
C ARG A 72 -61.45 -3.54 -12.28
N PRO A 73 -61.94 -4.05 -11.14
CA PRO A 73 -61.80 -5.46 -10.79
C PRO A 73 -62.65 -6.33 -11.73
N LEU A 74 -62.17 -7.55 -12.00
CA LEU A 74 -62.85 -8.55 -12.83
C LEU A 74 -63.39 -9.69 -11.95
N PRO A 75 -64.65 -10.11 -12.15
CA PRO A 75 -65.22 -11.22 -11.37
C PRO A 75 -64.62 -12.56 -11.84
N THR A 76 -63.81 -13.20 -10.99
CA THR A 76 -63.21 -14.52 -11.28
C THR A 76 -63.08 -15.37 -10.02
N VAL A 77 -63.06 -16.69 -10.18
CA VAL A 77 -62.79 -17.68 -9.12
C VAL A 77 -61.30 -18.07 -9.04
N LEU A 78 -60.47 -17.56 -9.96
CA LEU A 78 -59.05 -17.93 -10.08
C LEU A 78 -58.11 -17.07 -9.22
N GLY A 79 -58.66 -16.20 -8.37
CA GLY A 79 -57.92 -15.26 -7.54
C GLY A 79 -58.48 -13.85 -7.67
N SER A 80 -57.64 -12.83 -7.46
CA SER A 80 -57.98 -11.44 -7.73
C SER A 80 -57.55 -11.05 -9.13
N ALA A 81 -58.46 -10.53 -9.94
CA ALA A 81 -58.16 -10.09 -11.31
C ALA A 81 -58.55 -8.63 -11.52
N HIS A 82 -57.71 -7.88 -12.22
CA HIS A 82 -57.91 -6.47 -12.48
C HIS A 82 -57.68 -6.16 -13.96
N HIS A 83 -58.53 -5.31 -14.50
CA HIS A 83 -58.41 -4.75 -15.84
C HIS A 83 -58.01 -3.28 -15.75
N PHE A 84 -56.94 -2.93 -16.45
CA PHE A 84 -56.39 -1.59 -16.55
C PHE A 84 -56.49 -1.10 -18.00
N THR A 85 -56.85 0.17 -18.17
CA THR A 85 -56.64 0.90 -19.43
C THR A 85 -55.61 1.98 -19.20
N PHE A 86 -54.82 2.30 -20.23
CA PHE A 86 -53.71 3.26 -20.13
C PHE A 86 -53.97 4.49 -21.02
N GLU A 87 -53.34 5.62 -20.67
CA GLU A 87 -53.33 6.81 -21.55
C GLU A 87 -52.80 6.43 -22.95
N PRO A 88 -53.21 7.14 -24.02
CA PRO A 88 -52.83 6.80 -25.40
C PRO A 88 -51.31 6.60 -25.57
N CYS A 89 -50.93 5.35 -25.77
CA CYS A 89 -49.56 4.92 -26.06
C CYS A 89 -49.61 3.68 -26.97
N ALA A 90 -48.53 3.46 -27.72
CA ALA A 90 -48.43 2.34 -28.64
C ALA A 90 -47.07 1.67 -28.47
N PHE A 91 -47.11 0.35 -28.23
CA PHE A 91 -45.94 -0.50 -28.19
C PHE A 91 -46.15 -1.68 -29.15
N ASP A 92 -45.06 -2.22 -29.69
CA ASP A 92 -45.15 -3.48 -30.41
C ASP A 92 -45.45 -4.65 -29.45
N GLY A 93 -45.96 -5.76 -29.99
CA GLY A 93 -46.31 -6.93 -29.19
C GLY A 93 -45.12 -7.52 -28.42
N GLY A 94 -43.90 -7.45 -28.97
CA GLY A 94 -42.71 -8.00 -28.35
C GLY A 94 -42.27 -7.19 -27.11
N ALA A 95 -42.33 -5.87 -27.18
CA ALA A 95 -42.08 -4.95 -26.08
C ALA A 95 -43.08 -5.17 -24.95
N LEU A 96 -44.36 -5.35 -25.29
CA LEU A 96 -45.42 -5.68 -24.32
C LEU A 96 -45.18 -7.03 -23.61
N GLU A 97 -44.77 -8.06 -24.36
CA GLU A 97 -44.37 -9.35 -23.78
C GLU A 97 -43.15 -9.22 -22.85
N LYS A 98 -42.15 -8.40 -23.22
CA LYS A 98 -40.98 -8.10 -22.38
C LYS A 98 -41.36 -7.35 -21.11
N MET A 99 -42.30 -6.39 -21.18
CA MET A 99 -42.85 -5.71 -20.00
C MET A 99 -43.57 -6.69 -19.06
N ALA A 100 -44.40 -7.57 -19.62
CA ALA A 100 -45.05 -8.63 -18.84
C ALA A 100 -44.02 -9.56 -18.18
N SER A 101 -42.97 -9.94 -18.91
CA SER A 101 -41.86 -10.72 -18.35
C SER A 101 -41.10 -9.99 -17.25
N ALA A 102 -40.93 -8.66 -17.36
CA ALA A 102 -40.30 -7.84 -16.33
C ALA A 102 -41.14 -7.83 -15.05
N PHE A 103 -42.46 -7.73 -15.21
CA PHE A 103 -43.41 -7.80 -14.11
C PHE A 103 -43.31 -9.14 -13.36
N GLU A 104 -43.24 -10.27 -14.08
CA GLU A 104 -43.00 -11.58 -13.45
C GLU A 104 -41.64 -11.65 -12.74
N ALA A 105 -40.61 -11.00 -13.29
CA ALA A 105 -39.30 -10.96 -12.66
C ALA A 105 -39.31 -10.16 -11.35
N VAL A 106 -40.08 -9.07 -11.27
CA VAL A 106 -40.29 -8.29 -10.03
C VAL A 106 -41.01 -9.12 -8.97
N VAL A 107 -42.11 -9.79 -9.34
CA VAL A 107 -42.85 -10.66 -8.41
C VAL A 107 -41.99 -11.83 -7.91
N ALA A 108 -41.10 -12.36 -8.76
CA ALA A 108 -40.15 -13.39 -8.39
C ALA A 108 -38.93 -12.87 -7.59
N GLY A 109 -38.86 -11.56 -7.30
CA GLY A 109 -37.73 -10.94 -6.59
C GLY A 109 -36.42 -10.94 -7.37
N ARG A 110 -36.45 -11.16 -8.69
CA ARG A 110 -35.26 -11.22 -9.56
C ARG A 110 -34.79 -9.84 -10.03
N THR A 111 -35.69 -8.87 -10.02
CA THR A 111 -35.42 -7.47 -10.37
C THR A 111 -36.33 -6.56 -9.55
N ARG A 112 -36.17 -5.24 -9.68
CA ARG A 112 -37.03 -4.22 -9.09
C ARG A 112 -37.63 -3.36 -10.20
N MET A 113 -38.82 -2.82 -9.95
CA MET A 113 -39.40 -1.79 -10.80
C MET A 113 -38.87 -0.41 -10.38
N ASP A 114 -38.28 0.31 -11.34
CA ASP A 114 -37.81 1.69 -11.17
C ASP A 114 -37.78 2.39 -12.53
N ASN A 115 -37.22 3.61 -12.59
CA ASN A 115 -37.18 4.40 -13.82
C ASN A 115 -36.45 3.70 -14.97
N PHE A 116 -35.52 2.76 -14.72
CA PHE A 116 -34.86 1.99 -15.79
C PHE A 116 -35.83 1.00 -16.46
N SER A 117 -36.88 0.56 -15.76
CA SER A 117 -37.89 -0.37 -16.32
C SER A 117 -38.59 0.21 -17.54
N SER A 118 -38.74 1.53 -17.62
CA SER A 118 -39.32 2.20 -18.80
C SER A 118 -38.53 1.99 -20.10
N LEU A 119 -37.23 1.66 -20.00
CA LEU A 119 -36.39 1.37 -21.16
C LEU A 119 -36.85 0.10 -21.89
N ILE A 120 -37.48 -0.84 -21.17
CA ILE A 120 -38.00 -2.11 -21.72
C ILE A 120 -38.96 -1.82 -22.88
N GLY A 121 -39.93 -0.95 -22.66
CA GLY A 121 -40.86 -0.52 -23.70
C GLY A 121 -40.24 0.40 -24.75
N ARG A 122 -39.47 1.40 -24.31
CA ARG A 122 -38.96 2.46 -25.19
C ARG A 122 -37.86 1.99 -26.14
N ALA A 123 -37.00 1.09 -25.68
CA ALA A 123 -35.87 0.59 -26.45
C ALA A 123 -36.08 -0.83 -26.98
N ASP A 124 -37.21 -1.48 -26.64
CA ASP A 124 -37.53 -2.88 -26.96
C ASP A 124 -36.47 -3.88 -26.41
N ILE A 125 -36.14 -3.75 -25.14
CA ILE A 125 -35.09 -4.53 -24.46
C ILE A 125 -35.67 -5.40 -23.35
N THR A 126 -34.94 -6.42 -22.90
CA THR A 126 -35.39 -7.26 -21.78
C THR A 126 -35.18 -6.56 -20.43
N TRP A 127 -35.84 -7.03 -19.37
CA TRP A 127 -35.57 -6.55 -18.01
C TRP A 127 -34.11 -6.79 -17.59
N ARG A 128 -33.48 -7.86 -18.11
CA ARG A 128 -32.08 -8.18 -17.83
C ARG A 128 -31.16 -7.15 -18.50
N ASP A 129 -31.47 -6.72 -19.72
CA ASP A 129 -30.73 -5.65 -20.40
C ASP A 129 -30.86 -4.30 -19.65
N ALA A 130 -32.05 -4.02 -19.11
CA ALA A 130 -32.24 -2.85 -18.24
C ALA A 130 -31.38 -2.93 -16.96
N GLU A 131 -31.23 -4.12 -16.36
CA GLU A 131 -30.31 -4.35 -15.23
C GLU A 131 -28.85 -4.10 -15.57
N LEU A 132 -28.39 -4.48 -16.77
CA LEU A 132 -27.02 -4.20 -17.23
C LEU A 132 -26.76 -2.69 -17.29
N LEU A 133 -27.68 -1.95 -17.89
CA LEU A 133 -27.59 -0.48 -17.98
C LEU A 133 -27.71 0.17 -16.61
N ARG A 134 -28.58 -0.37 -15.73
CA ARG A 134 -28.67 0.07 -14.34
C ARG A 134 -27.34 -0.11 -13.61
N ALA A 135 -26.70 -1.28 -13.74
CA ALA A 135 -25.38 -1.53 -13.16
C ALA A 135 -24.32 -0.55 -13.70
N ALA A 136 -24.28 -0.32 -15.01
CA ALA A 136 -23.38 0.65 -15.63
C ALA A 136 -23.60 2.08 -15.09
N CYS A 137 -24.85 2.54 -15.02
CA CYS A 137 -25.19 3.88 -14.51
C CYS A 137 -24.90 4.03 -13.01
N ARG A 138 -25.16 3.00 -12.20
CA ARG A 138 -24.81 3.02 -10.76
C ARG A 138 -23.31 3.06 -10.55
N PHE A 139 -22.53 2.31 -11.34
CA PHE A 139 -21.07 2.42 -11.33
C PHE A 139 -20.62 3.84 -11.70
N LEU A 140 -21.18 4.45 -12.76
CA LEU A 140 -20.84 5.81 -13.16
C LEU A 140 -21.21 6.86 -12.11
N ALA A 141 -22.28 6.64 -11.33
CA ALA A 141 -22.60 7.47 -10.18
C ALA A 141 -21.51 7.38 -9.10
N GLN A 142 -21.03 6.17 -8.78
CA GLN A 142 -19.88 5.94 -7.89
C GLN A 142 -18.57 6.54 -8.44
N ALA A 143 -18.41 6.58 -9.76
CA ALA A 143 -17.31 7.24 -10.46
C ALA A 143 -17.51 8.77 -10.61
N ARG A 144 -18.52 9.35 -9.92
CA ARG A 144 -18.82 10.78 -9.85
C ARG A 144 -19.01 11.44 -11.23
N ILE A 145 -19.82 10.81 -12.10
CA ILE A 145 -20.28 11.44 -13.35
C ILE A 145 -21.03 12.76 -13.13
N GLY A 146 -21.44 13.09 -11.90
CA GLY A 146 -21.93 14.42 -11.53
C GLY A 146 -23.33 14.76 -12.04
N LEU A 147 -24.10 13.76 -12.46
CA LEU A 147 -25.48 13.88 -12.93
C LEU A 147 -26.38 12.98 -12.07
N SER A 148 -27.64 13.37 -11.87
CA SER A 148 -28.59 12.57 -11.09
C SER A 148 -29.04 11.32 -11.86
N GLU A 149 -29.38 10.25 -11.14
CA GLU A 149 -29.89 9.01 -11.76
C GLU A 149 -31.11 9.29 -12.65
N GLY A 150 -32.07 10.09 -12.17
CA GLY A 150 -33.25 10.47 -12.95
C GLY A 150 -32.92 11.19 -14.26
N TYR A 151 -31.90 12.06 -14.26
CA TYR A 151 -31.46 12.74 -15.49
C TYR A 151 -30.80 11.77 -16.46
N ILE A 152 -29.90 10.91 -15.97
CA ILE A 152 -29.24 9.87 -16.78
C ILE A 152 -30.28 8.97 -17.44
N VAL A 153 -31.25 8.48 -16.67
CA VAL A 153 -32.33 7.64 -17.18
C VAL A 153 -33.17 8.41 -18.21
N GLY A 154 -33.49 9.68 -17.95
CA GLY A 154 -34.20 10.55 -18.90
C GLY A 154 -33.48 10.68 -20.26
N VAL A 155 -32.15 10.80 -20.26
CA VAL A 155 -31.34 10.80 -21.48
C VAL A 155 -31.44 9.46 -22.21
N LEU A 156 -31.28 8.34 -21.51
CA LEU A 156 -31.39 7.00 -22.10
C LEU A 156 -32.80 6.73 -22.67
N GLN A 157 -33.84 7.21 -21.98
CA GLN A 157 -35.22 7.15 -22.44
C GLN A 157 -35.47 7.96 -23.72
N ALA A 158 -34.71 9.05 -23.94
CA ALA A 158 -34.78 9.87 -25.14
C ALA A 158 -33.94 9.30 -26.30
N LYS A 159 -33.01 8.38 -26.02
CA LYS A 159 -32.04 7.83 -26.99
C LYS A 159 -32.13 6.30 -27.09
N PRO A 160 -33.28 5.71 -27.48
CA PRO A 160 -33.45 4.26 -27.54
C PRO A 160 -32.54 3.55 -28.56
N LEU A 161 -32.11 4.24 -29.62
CA LEU A 161 -31.11 3.72 -30.56
C LEU A 161 -29.73 3.54 -29.90
N PHE A 162 -29.32 4.51 -29.08
CA PHE A 162 -28.09 4.41 -28.29
C PHE A 162 -28.18 3.25 -27.29
N VAL A 163 -29.31 3.11 -26.59
CA VAL A 163 -29.56 1.99 -25.66
C VAL A 163 -29.34 0.65 -26.35
N ARG A 164 -29.91 0.44 -27.54
CA ARG A 164 -29.69 -0.79 -28.32
C ARG A 164 -28.25 -0.94 -28.80
N ALA A 165 -27.60 0.13 -29.24
CA ALA A 165 -26.20 0.09 -29.66
C ALA A 165 -25.25 -0.25 -28.49
N ALA A 166 -25.51 0.29 -27.30
CA ALA A 166 -24.78 -0.03 -26.06
C ALA A 166 -24.88 -1.51 -25.70
N LEU A 167 -26.09 -2.07 -25.71
CA LEU A 167 -26.31 -3.50 -25.48
C LEU A 167 -25.70 -4.37 -26.60
N GLY A 168 -25.78 -3.91 -27.84
CA GLY A 168 -25.16 -4.54 -29.00
C GLY A 168 -23.64 -4.62 -28.88
N LEU A 169 -22.99 -3.54 -28.43
CA LEU A 169 -21.55 -3.53 -28.14
C LEU A 169 -21.19 -4.49 -27.01
N PHE A 170 -21.94 -4.47 -25.92
CA PHE A 170 -21.69 -5.38 -24.79
C PHE A 170 -21.79 -6.85 -25.21
N THR A 171 -22.86 -7.18 -25.95
CA THR A 171 -23.09 -8.52 -26.50
C THR A 171 -21.99 -8.92 -27.47
N ALA A 172 -21.64 -8.05 -28.41
CA ALA A 172 -20.56 -8.31 -29.36
C ALA A 172 -19.23 -8.60 -28.65
N ARG A 173 -18.95 -7.97 -27.51
CA ARG A 173 -17.72 -8.19 -26.75
C ARG A 173 -17.74 -9.47 -25.92
N PHE A 174 -18.82 -9.72 -25.19
CA PHE A 174 -18.80 -10.66 -24.07
C PHE A 174 -19.65 -11.91 -24.26
N ASP A 175 -20.57 -11.94 -25.21
CA ASP A 175 -21.34 -13.16 -25.46
C ASP A 175 -20.42 -14.23 -26.11
N PRO A 176 -20.25 -15.40 -25.47
CA PRO A 176 -19.45 -16.49 -26.02
C PRO A 176 -19.96 -16.99 -27.37
N ALA A 177 -21.27 -16.86 -27.63
CA ALA A 177 -21.92 -17.35 -28.84
C ALA A 177 -21.67 -16.47 -30.08
N VAL A 178 -21.08 -15.28 -29.95
CA VAL A 178 -20.87 -14.36 -31.07
C VAL A 178 -19.77 -14.87 -32.02
N PRO A 179 -20.10 -15.17 -33.30
CA PRO A 179 -19.11 -15.54 -34.30
C PRO A 179 -18.37 -14.30 -34.81
N LYS A 180 -17.12 -14.46 -35.26
CA LYS A 180 -16.30 -13.37 -35.83
C LYS A 180 -16.30 -12.11 -34.94
N ARG A 181 -16.11 -12.30 -33.63
CA ARG A 181 -16.17 -11.28 -32.57
C ARG A 181 -15.49 -9.96 -32.93
N SER A 182 -14.27 -9.99 -33.48
CA SER A 182 -13.54 -8.77 -33.85
C SER A 182 -14.30 -7.88 -34.84
N VAL A 183 -14.99 -8.48 -35.81
CA VAL A 183 -15.80 -7.74 -36.81
C VAL A 183 -17.07 -7.19 -36.16
N ALA A 184 -17.75 -7.99 -35.35
CA ALA A 184 -18.96 -7.56 -34.63
C ALA A 184 -18.67 -6.41 -33.66
N VAL A 185 -17.56 -6.50 -32.92
CA VAL A 185 -17.10 -5.44 -32.01
C VAL A 185 -16.75 -4.18 -32.77
N ALA A 186 -16.00 -4.27 -33.88
CA ALA A 186 -15.66 -3.10 -34.69
C ALA A 186 -16.92 -2.37 -35.21
N ALA A 187 -17.88 -3.12 -35.76
CA ALA A 187 -19.14 -2.55 -36.24
C ALA A 187 -19.97 -1.90 -35.10
N ALA A 188 -20.04 -2.54 -33.93
CA ALA A 188 -20.75 -2.01 -32.78
C ALA A 188 -20.08 -0.74 -32.21
N ILE A 189 -18.74 -0.68 -32.21
CA ILE A 189 -17.98 0.52 -31.82
C ILE A 189 -18.28 1.68 -32.78
N THR A 190 -18.26 1.44 -34.09
CA THR A 190 -18.60 2.49 -35.07
C THR A 190 -20.01 3.03 -34.83
N LEU A 191 -21.00 2.15 -34.68
CA LEU A 191 -22.38 2.56 -34.45
C LEU A 191 -22.57 3.34 -33.15
N ILE A 192 -21.98 2.90 -32.04
CA ILE A 192 -22.14 3.61 -30.77
C ILE A 192 -21.43 4.97 -30.79
N ASP A 193 -20.27 5.07 -31.44
CA ASP A 193 -19.52 6.33 -31.53
C ASP A 193 -20.29 7.37 -32.37
N GLU A 194 -20.89 6.96 -33.50
CA GLU A 194 -21.80 7.82 -34.27
C GLU A 194 -22.98 8.34 -33.44
N LEU A 195 -23.56 7.49 -32.58
CA LEU A 195 -24.68 7.88 -31.73
C LEU A 195 -24.25 8.79 -30.57
N VAL A 196 -23.06 8.57 -30.00
CA VAL A 196 -22.46 9.46 -29.01
C VAL A 196 -22.23 10.85 -29.61
N ASP A 197 -21.66 10.93 -30.81
CA ASP A 197 -21.35 12.20 -31.47
C ASP A 197 -22.61 12.95 -31.96
N SER A 198 -23.76 12.27 -31.98
CA SER A 198 -25.08 12.86 -32.26
C SER A 198 -25.77 13.51 -31.05
N ALA A 199 -25.09 13.62 -29.90
CA ALA A 199 -25.66 14.20 -28.70
C ALA A 199 -26.07 15.67 -28.88
N ASP A 200 -27.26 16.03 -28.41
CA ASP A 200 -27.82 17.39 -28.59
C ASP A 200 -27.26 18.40 -27.58
N THR A 201 -26.75 17.91 -26.44
CA THR A 201 -26.22 18.74 -25.34
C THR A 201 -24.94 18.13 -24.76
N LEU A 202 -24.14 18.95 -24.07
CA LEU A 202 -22.93 18.47 -23.38
C LEU A 202 -23.23 17.47 -22.27
N ASP A 203 -24.34 17.65 -21.54
CA ASP A 203 -24.73 16.71 -20.48
C ASP A 203 -25.22 15.39 -21.07
N GLU A 204 -25.92 15.43 -22.21
CA GLU A 204 -26.24 14.23 -22.97
C GLU A 204 -24.96 13.51 -23.44
N ASP A 205 -24.06 14.22 -24.12
CA ASP A 205 -22.77 13.69 -24.57
C ASP A 205 -22.00 13.02 -23.41
N ARG A 206 -21.98 13.67 -22.25
CA ARG A 206 -21.36 13.13 -21.03
C ARG A 206 -22.00 11.83 -20.57
N VAL A 207 -23.33 11.70 -20.61
CA VAL A 207 -24.03 10.44 -20.29
C VAL A 207 -23.68 9.34 -21.30
N LEU A 208 -23.78 9.64 -22.60
CA LEU A 208 -23.53 8.67 -23.66
C LEU A 208 -22.06 8.20 -23.66
N ARG A 209 -21.10 9.14 -23.56
CA ARG A 209 -19.66 8.83 -23.40
C ARG A 209 -19.38 8.06 -22.12
N GLY A 210 -20.05 8.40 -21.02
CA GLY A 210 -19.95 7.68 -19.75
C GLY A 210 -20.31 6.20 -19.92
N VAL A 211 -21.51 5.90 -20.42
CA VAL A 211 -21.96 4.51 -20.66
C VAL A 211 -21.04 3.79 -21.63
N ARG A 212 -20.70 4.43 -22.76
CA ARG A 212 -19.77 3.86 -23.76
C ARG A 212 -18.39 3.54 -23.16
N SER A 213 -17.85 4.42 -22.31
CA SER A 213 -16.56 4.19 -21.65
C SER A 213 -16.61 3.04 -20.63
N PHE A 214 -17.70 2.87 -19.87
CA PHE A 214 -17.87 1.71 -18.98
C PHE A 214 -17.85 0.38 -19.75
N LEU A 215 -18.58 0.32 -20.87
CA LEU A 215 -18.62 -0.87 -21.73
C LEU A 215 -17.24 -1.15 -22.35
N GLN A 216 -16.52 -0.10 -22.76
CA GLN A 216 -15.19 -0.23 -23.33
C GLN A 216 -14.15 -0.67 -22.30
N ALA A 217 -14.21 -0.10 -21.10
CA ALA A 217 -13.29 -0.35 -20.00
C ALA A 217 -13.51 -1.71 -19.35
N THR A 218 -14.69 -2.31 -19.50
CA THR A 218 -14.91 -3.69 -19.02
C THR A 218 -13.99 -4.65 -19.78
N LEU A 219 -13.22 -5.44 -19.04
CA LEU A 219 -12.25 -6.43 -19.53
C LEU A 219 -12.79 -7.85 -19.46
N ARG A 220 -13.58 -8.15 -18.43
CA ARG A 220 -14.20 -9.46 -18.17
C ARG A 220 -15.54 -9.26 -17.47
N THR A 221 -16.48 -10.17 -17.69
CA THR A 221 -17.76 -10.17 -16.99
C THR A 221 -18.35 -11.57 -16.87
N ASN A 222 -19.06 -11.83 -15.77
CA ASN A 222 -19.80 -13.07 -15.55
C ASN A 222 -21.23 -13.03 -16.13
N TRP A 223 -21.58 -11.96 -16.86
CA TRP A 223 -22.96 -11.70 -17.29
C TRP A 223 -23.59 -12.81 -18.15
N TYR A 224 -22.79 -13.61 -18.85
CA TYR A 224 -23.28 -14.71 -19.68
C TYR A 224 -23.21 -16.07 -18.98
N LEU A 225 -22.66 -16.14 -17.76
CA LEU A 225 -22.60 -17.38 -16.99
C LEU A 225 -23.98 -17.79 -16.47
N ARG A 226 -24.12 -19.10 -16.29
CA ARG A 226 -25.35 -19.75 -15.82
C ARG A 226 -25.08 -20.60 -14.58
N ASP A 227 -26.09 -20.73 -13.72
CA ASP A 227 -26.07 -21.63 -12.58
C ASP A 227 -26.25 -23.10 -13.00
N GLY A 228 -26.19 -24.02 -12.03
CA GLY A 228 -26.37 -25.45 -12.27
C GLY A 228 -27.76 -25.84 -12.79
N ALA A 229 -28.76 -24.95 -12.71
CA ALA A 229 -30.09 -25.14 -13.27
C ALA A 229 -30.24 -24.51 -14.68
N GLY A 230 -29.15 -23.95 -15.23
CA GLY A 230 -29.13 -23.30 -16.54
C GLY A 230 -29.70 -21.87 -16.54
N ASN A 231 -30.03 -21.31 -15.37
CA ASN A 231 -30.51 -19.94 -15.26
C ASN A 231 -29.32 -18.97 -15.25
N PRO A 232 -29.47 -17.76 -15.79
CA PRO A 232 -28.45 -16.73 -15.61
C PRO A 232 -28.20 -16.43 -14.13
N LEU A 233 -26.96 -16.10 -13.76
CA LEU A 233 -26.61 -15.73 -12.39
C LEU A 233 -27.44 -14.52 -11.89
N SER A 234 -27.73 -14.50 -10.59
CA SER A 234 -28.49 -13.44 -9.90
C SER A 234 -27.66 -12.20 -9.54
N TYR A 235 -26.37 -12.21 -9.86
CA TYR A 235 -25.41 -11.13 -9.63
C TYR A 235 -24.52 -10.96 -10.86
N ALA A 236 -24.05 -9.74 -11.07
CA ALA A 236 -23.21 -9.35 -12.19
C ALA A 236 -21.88 -8.80 -11.69
N SER A 237 -20.80 -9.18 -12.34
CA SER A 237 -19.44 -8.72 -12.05
C SER A 237 -18.80 -8.15 -13.30
N PHE A 238 -18.12 -7.03 -13.14
CA PHE A 238 -17.46 -6.29 -14.21
C PHE A 238 -16.04 -5.97 -13.76
N LYS A 239 -15.04 -6.60 -14.39
CA LYS A 239 -13.64 -6.23 -14.23
C LYS A 239 -13.34 -5.09 -15.18
N ILE A 240 -12.87 -3.96 -14.66
CA ILE A 240 -12.79 -2.68 -15.37
C ILE A 240 -11.34 -2.19 -15.37
N ASP A 241 -10.89 -1.73 -16.54
CA ASP A 241 -9.71 -0.90 -16.72
C ASP A 241 -10.04 0.56 -16.39
N SER A 242 -9.74 0.99 -15.17
CA SER A 242 -10.08 2.34 -14.72
C SER A 242 -9.36 3.44 -15.54
N GLN A 243 -8.27 3.13 -16.24
CA GLN A 243 -7.53 4.09 -17.07
C GLN A 243 -8.28 4.49 -18.34
N VAL A 244 -9.25 3.69 -18.77
CA VAL A 244 -10.01 3.88 -20.02
C VAL A 244 -11.34 4.62 -19.78
N LEU A 245 -11.73 4.83 -18.52
CA LEU A 245 -12.96 5.53 -18.17
C LEU A 245 -12.91 7.01 -18.56
N SER A 246 -14.02 7.55 -19.09
CA SER A 246 -14.12 8.97 -19.45
C SER A 246 -14.37 9.89 -18.26
N THR A 247 -14.57 9.33 -17.06
CA THR A 247 -14.79 10.10 -15.83
C THR A 247 -13.46 10.62 -15.28
N PRO A 248 -13.33 11.91 -14.91
CA PRO A 248 -12.12 12.43 -14.30
C PRO A 248 -11.90 11.80 -12.92
N GLN A 249 -10.70 11.27 -12.67
CA GLN A 249 -10.35 10.64 -11.39
C GLN A 249 -9.01 11.19 -10.86
N LYS A 250 -8.97 11.52 -9.56
CA LYS A 250 -7.74 11.99 -8.89
C LYS A 250 -6.72 10.87 -8.61
N THR A 251 -7.24 9.65 -8.51
CA THR A 251 -6.52 8.39 -8.25
C THR A 251 -7.13 7.35 -9.16
N VAL A 252 -6.31 6.69 -9.98
CA VAL A 252 -6.77 5.71 -10.98
C VAL A 252 -6.23 4.34 -10.58
N PRO A 253 -7.08 3.39 -10.18
CA PRO A 253 -6.67 2.01 -9.94
C PRO A 253 -6.04 1.38 -11.19
N PHE A 254 -5.15 0.41 -11.01
CA PHE A 254 -4.75 -0.47 -12.11
C PHE A 254 -5.98 -1.21 -12.62
N ARG A 255 -6.76 -1.84 -11.74
CA ARG A 255 -8.01 -2.54 -12.09
C ARG A 255 -9.02 -2.42 -10.97
N GLU A 256 -10.30 -2.46 -11.33
CA GLU A 256 -11.41 -2.57 -10.38
C GLU A 256 -12.38 -3.69 -10.76
N ILE A 257 -12.89 -4.44 -9.78
CA ILE A 257 -13.97 -5.39 -9.99
C ILE A 257 -15.22 -4.83 -9.32
N TYR A 258 -16.22 -4.46 -10.10
CA TYR A 258 -17.51 -3.99 -9.63
C TYR A 258 -18.50 -5.15 -9.63
N VAL A 259 -19.15 -5.39 -8.50
CA VAL A 259 -20.17 -6.43 -8.33
C VAL A 259 -21.51 -5.76 -8.01
N SER A 260 -22.54 -6.13 -8.76
CA SER A 260 -23.90 -5.62 -8.62
C SER A 260 -24.87 -6.78 -8.47
N ALA A 261 -25.63 -6.79 -7.38
CA ALA A 261 -26.64 -7.79 -7.06
C ALA A 261 -27.84 -7.15 -6.35
N PRO A 262 -28.96 -7.87 -6.19
CA PRO A 262 -30.10 -7.40 -5.41
C PRO A 262 -29.77 -7.08 -3.94
N ASN A 263 -28.91 -7.90 -3.31
CA ASN A 263 -28.52 -7.81 -1.90
C ASN A 263 -27.17 -7.09 -1.67
N VAL A 264 -26.30 -6.98 -2.67
CA VAL A 264 -24.98 -6.36 -2.52
C VAL A 264 -24.63 -5.47 -3.70
N GLU A 265 -23.90 -4.40 -3.40
CA GLU A 265 -23.18 -3.63 -4.39
C GLU A 265 -21.79 -3.30 -3.83
N GLY A 266 -20.74 -3.48 -4.62
CA GLY A 266 -19.38 -3.28 -4.12
C GLY A 266 -18.33 -3.19 -5.21
N VAL A 267 -17.16 -2.67 -4.84
CA VAL A 267 -15.97 -2.60 -5.69
C VAL A 267 -14.78 -3.19 -4.97
N HIS A 268 -13.89 -3.84 -5.72
CA HIS A 268 -12.54 -4.20 -5.28
C HIS A 268 -11.51 -3.55 -6.20
N LEU A 269 -10.70 -2.64 -5.66
CA LEU A 269 -9.74 -1.81 -6.38
C LEU A 269 -8.32 -2.34 -6.14
N ARG A 270 -7.49 -2.42 -7.19
CA ARG A 270 -6.09 -2.84 -7.10
C ARG A 270 -5.16 -1.81 -7.73
N SER A 271 -3.99 -1.61 -7.13
CA SER A 271 -2.93 -0.74 -7.67
C SER A 271 -1.96 -1.46 -8.62
N SER A 272 -1.93 -2.80 -8.64
CA SER A 272 -1.17 -3.61 -9.61
C SER A 272 -1.76 -5.02 -9.75
N SER A 273 -1.13 -5.90 -10.54
CA SER A 273 -1.52 -7.31 -10.70
C SER A 273 -1.32 -8.12 -9.41
N VAL A 274 -0.28 -7.83 -8.63
CA VAL A 274 -0.01 -8.43 -7.32
C VAL A 274 -0.36 -7.40 -6.25
N ALA A 275 -1.62 -7.43 -5.82
CA ALA A 275 -2.14 -6.46 -4.86
C ALA A 275 -3.00 -7.16 -3.79
N ARG A 276 -2.98 -6.61 -2.58
CA ARG A 276 -3.68 -7.16 -1.42
C ARG A 276 -4.35 -6.07 -0.60
N GLY A 277 -5.56 -6.37 -0.12
CA GLY A 277 -6.41 -5.37 0.50
C GLY A 277 -7.52 -5.94 1.36
N GLY A 278 -7.87 -5.20 2.41
CA GLY A 278 -9.05 -5.49 3.23
C GLY A 278 -10.36 -5.23 2.49
N LEU A 279 -11.39 -6.03 2.77
CA LEU A 279 -12.76 -5.81 2.28
C LEU A 279 -13.61 -5.19 3.40
N ARG A 280 -14.06 -3.95 3.20
CA ARG A 280 -14.86 -3.21 4.17
C ARG A 280 -16.35 -3.35 3.89
N TRP A 281 -17.13 -3.59 4.94
CA TRP A 281 -18.55 -3.29 4.91
C TRP A 281 -18.76 -1.80 5.18
N SER A 282 -19.32 -1.09 4.21
CA SER A 282 -19.56 0.35 4.27
C SER A 282 -21.05 0.66 4.48
N ASP A 283 -21.32 1.75 5.21
CA ASP A 283 -22.63 2.39 5.33
C ASP A 283 -22.81 3.54 4.30
N ARG A 284 -21.79 3.79 3.45
CA ARG A 284 -21.77 4.88 2.47
C ARG A 284 -22.32 4.47 1.11
N PHE A 285 -23.65 4.34 1.01
CA PHE A 285 -24.34 3.92 -0.23
C PHE A 285 -24.00 4.75 -1.47
N GLU A 286 -23.83 6.06 -1.32
CA GLU A 286 -23.65 6.98 -2.45
C GLU A 286 -22.20 7.11 -2.92
N ASP A 287 -21.21 6.70 -2.10
CA ASP A 287 -19.80 6.92 -2.42
C ASP A 287 -18.80 5.94 -1.80
N PHE A 288 -19.19 4.70 -1.52
CA PHE A 288 -18.30 3.63 -1.05
C PHE A 288 -17.08 3.42 -1.98
N ARG A 289 -17.18 3.70 -3.29
CA ARG A 289 -16.01 3.66 -4.19
C ARG A 289 -14.97 4.72 -3.85
N THR A 290 -15.42 5.91 -3.44
CA THR A 290 -14.51 7.00 -3.00
C THR A 290 -13.81 6.61 -1.70
N GLU A 291 -14.53 5.96 -0.77
CA GLU A 291 -13.94 5.39 0.44
C GLU A 291 -12.90 4.30 0.12
N ALA A 292 -13.22 3.36 -0.79
CA ALA A 292 -12.27 2.32 -1.20
C ALA A 292 -11.01 2.92 -1.85
N LEU A 293 -11.16 3.95 -2.69
CA LEU A 293 -10.04 4.63 -3.36
C LEU A 293 -9.08 5.29 -2.38
N SER A 294 -9.60 6.00 -1.37
CA SER A 294 -8.75 6.65 -0.37
C SER A 294 -7.97 5.63 0.45
N LEU A 295 -8.61 4.52 0.82
CA LEU A 295 -8.00 3.43 1.58
C LEU A 295 -7.00 2.60 0.75
N MET A 296 -7.26 2.38 -0.54
CA MET A 296 -6.30 1.72 -1.44
C MET A 296 -5.02 2.56 -1.56
N LYS A 297 -5.17 3.90 -1.66
CA LYS A 297 -4.03 4.82 -1.71
C LYS A 297 -3.19 4.71 -0.43
N THR A 298 -3.79 4.80 0.75
CA THR A 298 -3.04 4.71 2.01
C THR A 298 -2.38 3.35 2.20
N GLN A 299 -2.99 2.28 1.68
CA GLN A 299 -2.41 0.93 1.72
C GLN A 299 -1.13 0.81 0.87
N SER A 300 -0.95 1.62 -0.17
CA SER A 300 0.26 1.57 -1.01
C SER A 300 1.55 1.94 -0.25
N VAL A 301 1.47 2.93 0.65
CA VAL A 301 2.61 3.33 1.50
C VAL A 301 2.85 2.27 2.58
N LYS A 302 1.77 1.79 3.20
CA LYS A 302 1.82 0.74 4.24
C LYS A 302 2.36 -0.60 3.72
N ASN A 303 2.15 -0.90 2.44
CA ASN A 303 2.63 -2.12 1.81
C ASN A 303 4.04 -1.99 1.19
N SER A 304 4.70 -0.84 1.30
CA SER A 304 6.07 -0.67 0.78
C SER A 304 7.11 -1.69 1.29
N PRO A 305 7.00 -2.32 2.49
CA PRO A 305 7.95 -3.36 2.92
C PRO A 305 7.50 -4.80 2.58
N ILE A 306 6.40 -5.01 1.86
CA ILE A 306 5.89 -6.34 1.52
C ILE A 306 5.69 -6.51 0.02
N VAL A 307 5.48 -7.75 -0.42
CA VAL A 307 5.34 -8.09 -1.84
C VAL A 307 4.12 -7.45 -2.51
N PRO A 308 2.88 -7.67 -2.01
CA PRO A 308 1.71 -7.16 -2.70
C PRO A 308 1.54 -5.66 -2.47
N THR A 309 1.38 -4.93 -3.57
CA THR A 309 0.96 -3.51 -3.54
C THR A 309 -0.44 -3.33 -2.91
N GLY A 310 -0.87 -2.09 -2.75
CA GLY A 310 -2.18 -1.78 -2.15
C GLY A 310 -3.37 -2.22 -2.99
N ALA A 311 -4.33 -2.91 -2.36
CA ALA A 311 -5.70 -3.06 -2.84
C ALA A 311 -6.70 -2.65 -1.75
N LYS A 312 -7.97 -2.44 -2.12
CA LYS A 312 -9.06 -2.29 -1.16
C LYS A 312 -10.40 -2.64 -1.78
N GLY A 313 -11.25 -3.34 -1.03
CA GLY A 313 -12.65 -3.48 -1.38
C GLY A 313 -13.59 -2.77 -0.41
N ALA A 314 -14.72 -2.31 -0.92
CA ALA A 314 -15.84 -1.85 -0.13
C ALA A 314 -17.15 -2.34 -0.75
N PHE A 315 -18.07 -2.80 0.11
CA PHE A 315 -19.42 -3.19 -0.31
C PHE A 315 -20.48 -2.67 0.65
N VAL A 316 -21.68 -2.49 0.12
CA VAL A 316 -22.89 -2.08 0.86
C VAL A 316 -23.94 -3.18 0.77
N VAL A 317 -24.73 -3.34 1.83
CA VAL A 317 -25.87 -4.27 1.86
C VAL A 317 -27.11 -3.54 1.35
N ARG A 318 -27.75 -4.06 0.31
CA ARG A 318 -28.94 -3.47 -0.31
C ARG A 318 -30.23 -4.09 0.24
N GLY A 319 -31.33 -3.34 0.13
CA GLY A 319 -32.66 -3.79 0.52
C GLY A 319 -33.02 -3.55 1.99
N THR A 320 -32.10 -3.04 2.80
CA THR A 320 -32.34 -2.66 4.20
C THR A 320 -31.36 -1.57 4.64
N SER A 321 -31.81 -0.66 5.50
CA SER A 321 -30.94 0.32 6.16
C SER A 321 -30.30 -0.21 7.45
N THR A 322 -30.80 -1.32 7.98
CA THR A 322 -30.32 -1.97 9.21
C THR A 322 -30.14 -3.47 8.98
N PRO A 323 -29.08 -3.88 8.25
CA PRO A 323 -28.85 -5.29 7.96
C PRO A 323 -28.48 -6.08 9.22
N THR A 324 -29.02 -7.29 9.32
CA THR A 324 -28.59 -8.27 10.33
C THR A 324 -27.20 -8.84 9.99
N PRO A 325 -26.45 -9.37 10.96
CA PRO A 325 -25.14 -9.99 10.69
C PRO A 325 -25.17 -11.06 9.59
N ASP A 326 -26.23 -11.87 9.53
CA ASP A 326 -26.40 -12.91 8.52
C ASP A 326 -26.57 -12.30 7.10
N GLN A 327 -27.33 -11.22 6.97
CA GLN A 327 -27.48 -10.51 5.69
C GLN A 327 -26.17 -9.86 5.22
N VAL A 328 -25.36 -9.35 6.15
CA VAL A 328 -24.03 -8.83 5.82
C VAL A 328 -23.13 -9.95 5.31
N GLN A 329 -23.13 -11.11 5.98
CA GLN A 329 -22.33 -12.27 5.58
C GLN A 329 -22.79 -12.86 4.24
N GLU A 330 -24.10 -12.90 3.95
CA GLU A 330 -24.65 -13.35 2.67
C GLU A 330 -24.26 -12.39 1.53
N SER A 331 -24.34 -11.09 1.78
CA SER A 331 -23.91 -10.05 0.83
C SER A 331 -22.40 -10.15 0.55
N TYR A 332 -21.59 -10.34 1.59
CA TYR A 332 -20.16 -10.60 1.47
C TYR A 332 -19.87 -11.87 0.66
N SER A 333 -20.60 -12.96 0.91
CA SER A 333 -20.44 -14.21 0.17
C SER A 333 -20.76 -14.05 -1.32
N THR A 334 -21.80 -13.29 -1.64
CA THR A 334 -22.16 -12.93 -3.03
C THR A 334 -21.06 -12.10 -3.67
N PHE A 335 -20.51 -11.13 -2.93
CA PHE A 335 -19.40 -10.31 -3.38
C PHE A 335 -18.17 -11.15 -3.72
N ILE A 336 -17.72 -12.03 -2.83
CA ILE A 336 -16.58 -12.94 -3.06
C ILE A 336 -16.78 -13.82 -4.29
N ARG A 337 -17.98 -14.41 -4.46
CA ARG A 337 -18.30 -15.22 -5.66
C ARG A 337 -18.16 -14.39 -6.93
N GLY A 338 -18.67 -13.17 -6.94
CA GLY A 338 -18.54 -12.24 -8.06
C GLY A 338 -17.09 -11.87 -8.39
N LEU A 339 -16.25 -11.66 -7.37
CA LEU A 339 -14.82 -11.41 -7.58
C LEU A 339 -14.13 -12.60 -8.27
N LEU A 340 -14.42 -13.82 -7.81
CA LEU A 340 -13.82 -15.05 -8.32
C LEU A 340 -14.30 -15.43 -9.74
N ASP A 341 -15.47 -14.96 -10.18
CA ASP A 341 -15.98 -15.24 -11.53
C ASP A 341 -15.19 -14.56 -12.65
N VAL A 342 -14.38 -13.53 -12.34
CA VAL A 342 -13.71 -12.69 -13.35
C VAL A 342 -12.19 -12.63 -13.19
N VAL A 343 -11.60 -13.60 -12.48
CA VAL A 343 -10.15 -13.78 -12.32
C VAL A 343 -9.74 -15.19 -12.77
N ASP A 344 -8.47 -15.35 -13.13
CA ASP A 344 -7.94 -16.64 -13.57
C ASP A 344 -7.72 -17.58 -12.39
N ASN A 345 -7.89 -18.88 -12.63
CA ASN A 345 -7.44 -19.91 -11.71
C ASN A 345 -6.06 -20.43 -12.13
N ILE A 346 -5.43 -21.26 -11.29
CA ILE A 346 -4.28 -22.08 -11.69
C ILE A 346 -4.70 -23.55 -11.61
N VAL A 347 -4.55 -24.26 -12.73
CA VAL A 347 -4.79 -25.70 -12.82
C VAL A 347 -3.54 -26.34 -13.43
N ASP A 348 -2.99 -27.35 -12.75
CA ASP A 348 -1.75 -28.04 -13.17
C ASP A 348 -0.58 -27.07 -13.44
N GLY A 349 -0.43 -26.05 -12.60
CA GLY A 349 0.62 -25.02 -12.69
C GLY A 349 0.38 -23.95 -13.75
N SER A 350 -0.66 -24.07 -14.58
CA SER A 350 -0.96 -23.15 -15.67
C SER A 350 -2.16 -22.24 -15.36
N PRO A 351 -2.12 -20.95 -15.72
CA PRO A 351 -3.28 -20.06 -15.64
C PRO A 351 -4.42 -20.53 -16.53
N VAL A 352 -5.65 -20.53 -16.01
CA VAL A 352 -6.86 -20.91 -16.73
C VAL A 352 -7.93 -19.84 -16.55
N HIS A 353 -8.41 -19.27 -17.65
CA HIS A 353 -9.53 -18.34 -17.65
C HIS A 353 -10.84 -19.05 -17.23
N PRO A 354 -11.76 -18.37 -16.52
CA PRO A 354 -13.09 -18.90 -16.27
C PRO A 354 -13.77 -19.28 -17.59
N ALA A 355 -14.35 -20.49 -17.64
CA ALA A 355 -15.05 -20.97 -18.82
C ALA A 355 -16.18 -20.01 -19.20
N GLU A 356 -16.39 -19.79 -20.50
CA GLU A 356 -17.42 -18.88 -21.03
C GLU A 356 -17.27 -17.39 -20.63
N VAL A 357 -16.13 -16.99 -20.03
CA VAL A 357 -15.77 -15.58 -19.82
C VAL A 357 -14.78 -15.14 -20.89
N ILE A 358 -15.13 -14.11 -21.65
CA ILE A 358 -14.22 -13.49 -22.62
C ILE A 358 -13.26 -12.54 -21.89
N ALA A 359 -11.96 -12.74 -22.07
CA ALA A 359 -10.91 -11.90 -21.50
C ALA A 359 -10.31 -10.95 -22.54
N TYR A 360 -10.24 -9.66 -22.18
CA TYR A 360 -9.58 -8.59 -22.95
C TYR A 360 -8.27 -8.10 -22.31
N ASP A 361 -7.81 -8.77 -21.25
CA ASP A 361 -6.57 -8.53 -20.53
C ASP A 361 -5.69 -9.80 -20.50
N GLY A 362 -4.49 -9.67 -19.90
CA GLY A 362 -3.56 -10.79 -19.73
C GLY A 362 -3.93 -11.73 -18.57
N GLU A 363 -2.97 -12.56 -18.18
CA GLU A 363 -3.10 -13.43 -17.01
C GLU A 363 -3.34 -12.62 -15.74
N ASP A 364 -4.31 -13.06 -14.94
CA ASP A 364 -4.68 -12.43 -13.67
C ASP A 364 -5.21 -13.46 -12.68
N SER A 365 -4.29 -14.25 -12.11
CA SER A 365 -4.62 -15.31 -11.17
C SER A 365 -4.45 -14.92 -9.70
N TYR A 366 -3.83 -13.77 -9.41
CA TYR A 366 -3.51 -13.36 -8.05
C TYR A 366 -4.57 -12.40 -7.50
N LEU A 367 -5.45 -12.93 -6.65
CA LEU A 367 -6.43 -12.16 -5.89
C LEU A 367 -6.40 -12.64 -4.44
N VAL A 368 -5.89 -11.81 -3.54
CA VAL A 368 -5.85 -12.08 -2.09
C VAL A 368 -6.61 -10.98 -1.37
N VAL A 369 -7.53 -11.38 -0.51
CA VAL A 369 -8.35 -10.48 0.30
C VAL A 369 -7.95 -10.54 1.77
N ALA A 370 -8.32 -9.52 2.54
CA ALA A 370 -8.14 -9.51 3.98
C ALA A 370 -9.39 -8.99 4.67
N ALA A 371 -9.48 -9.19 5.98
CA ALA A 371 -10.53 -8.58 6.79
C ALA A 371 -10.31 -7.07 6.96
N ASP A 372 -11.40 -6.33 7.14
CA ASP A 372 -11.43 -4.91 7.50
C ASP A 372 -12.61 -4.63 8.45
N LYS A 373 -12.95 -3.36 8.67
CA LYS A 373 -14.12 -2.91 9.42
C LYS A 373 -15.38 -3.62 8.89
N GLY A 374 -16.09 -4.27 9.81
CA GLY A 374 -17.34 -4.99 9.54
C GLY A 374 -17.16 -6.41 8.98
N THR A 375 -15.93 -6.87 8.72
CA THR A 375 -15.66 -8.20 8.13
C THR A 375 -14.60 -9.01 8.89
N ALA A 376 -14.25 -8.60 10.12
CA ALA A 376 -13.21 -9.21 10.95
C ALA A 376 -13.27 -10.74 11.11
N ARG A 377 -14.46 -11.36 10.98
CA ARG A 377 -14.69 -12.80 11.13
C ARG A 377 -14.97 -13.53 9.81
N PHE A 378 -14.81 -12.87 8.67
CA PHE A 378 -15.24 -13.41 7.37
C PHE A 378 -14.11 -14.04 6.54
N SER A 379 -12.86 -14.04 7.02
CA SER A 379 -11.76 -14.70 6.31
C SER A 379 -12.03 -16.19 6.06
N ASP A 380 -12.58 -16.91 7.05
CA ASP A 380 -12.97 -18.33 6.88
C ASP A 380 -14.11 -18.50 5.86
N VAL A 381 -15.04 -17.55 5.77
CA VAL A 381 -16.12 -17.54 4.76
C VAL A 381 -15.53 -17.39 3.36
N ALA A 382 -14.61 -16.44 3.17
CA ALA A 382 -13.93 -16.24 1.89
C ALA A 382 -13.09 -17.45 1.48
N ASN A 383 -12.30 -18.01 2.40
CA ASN A 383 -11.50 -19.22 2.17
C ASN A 383 -12.38 -20.43 1.84
N GLY A 384 -13.51 -20.61 2.54
CA GLY A 384 -14.48 -21.66 2.24
C GLY A 384 -15.03 -21.57 0.82
N ILE A 385 -15.36 -20.36 0.35
CA ILE A 385 -15.84 -20.12 -1.03
C ILE A 385 -14.72 -20.39 -2.05
N ALA A 386 -13.48 -19.99 -1.77
CA ALA A 386 -12.34 -20.27 -2.64
C ALA A 386 -12.10 -21.78 -2.79
N ILE A 387 -12.15 -22.54 -1.68
CA ILE A 387 -12.04 -24.00 -1.68
C ILE A 387 -13.19 -24.65 -2.44
N GLU A 388 -14.45 -24.24 -2.18
CA GLU A 388 -15.64 -24.73 -2.88
C GLU A 388 -15.50 -24.61 -4.40
N ARG A 389 -14.87 -23.52 -4.85
CA ARG A 389 -14.66 -23.21 -6.27
C ARG A 389 -13.37 -23.81 -6.85
N GLY A 390 -12.58 -24.53 -6.06
CA GLY A 390 -11.30 -25.09 -6.49
C GLY A 390 -10.29 -24.01 -6.88
N PHE A 391 -10.39 -22.80 -6.30
CA PHE A 391 -9.46 -21.72 -6.57
C PHE A 391 -8.10 -22.05 -5.96
N TRP A 392 -7.01 -21.86 -6.72
CA TRP A 392 -5.67 -22.37 -6.40
C TRP A 392 -5.09 -21.88 -5.08
N LEU A 393 -5.48 -20.68 -4.63
CA LEU A 393 -5.06 -20.16 -3.33
C LEU A 393 -5.71 -20.88 -2.16
N GLY A 394 -6.84 -21.58 -2.36
CA GLY A 394 -7.55 -22.30 -1.29
C GLY A 394 -7.78 -21.41 -0.07
N ASP A 395 -7.25 -21.82 1.08
CA ASP A 395 -7.31 -21.08 2.35
C ASP A 395 -6.18 -20.05 2.56
N ALA A 396 -5.38 -19.78 1.53
CA ALA A 396 -4.53 -18.61 1.41
C ALA A 396 -5.23 -17.43 0.71
N PHE A 397 -6.46 -17.62 0.18
CA PHE A 397 -7.23 -16.58 -0.51
C PHE A 397 -7.53 -15.39 0.40
N ALA A 398 -7.86 -15.64 1.66
CA ALA A 398 -8.09 -14.65 2.69
C ALA A 398 -7.15 -14.87 3.89
N SER A 399 -6.34 -13.86 4.20
CA SER A 399 -5.45 -13.88 5.36
C SER A 399 -6.19 -13.71 6.69
N GLY A 400 -5.63 -14.23 7.80
CA GLY A 400 -6.19 -14.05 9.14
C GLY A 400 -7.43 -14.92 9.42
N GLY A 401 -7.57 -16.04 8.72
CA GLY A 401 -8.55 -17.08 9.05
C GLY A 401 -8.08 -17.98 10.20
N SER A 402 -8.92 -18.94 10.57
CA SER A 402 -8.69 -19.91 11.67
C SER A 402 -7.42 -20.77 11.52
N ALA A 403 -6.92 -20.95 10.30
CA ALA A 403 -5.69 -21.67 9.98
C ALA A 403 -4.48 -20.74 9.74
N GLY A 404 -4.56 -19.47 10.15
CA GLY A 404 -3.49 -18.47 10.03
C GLY A 404 -2.84 -18.11 11.37
N TYR A 405 -2.00 -17.08 11.37
CA TYR A 405 -1.43 -16.56 12.61
C TYR A 405 -2.44 -15.70 13.36
N ASP A 406 -2.63 -15.97 14.66
CA ASP A 406 -3.41 -15.08 15.52
C ASP A 406 -2.54 -13.88 15.91
N HIS A 407 -2.76 -12.75 15.23
CA HIS A 407 -1.99 -11.53 15.47
C HIS A 407 -2.11 -11.00 16.89
N LYS A 408 -3.24 -11.24 17.57
CA LYS A 408 -3.46 -10.81 18.95
C LYS A 408 -2.69 -11.70 19.90
N ALA A 409 -2.73 -13.01 19.71
CA ALA A 409 -1.95 -13.96 20.52
C ALA A 409 -0.44 -13.76 20.32
N MET A 410 -0.01 -13.47 19.09
CA MET A 410 1.38 -13.18 18.74
C MET A 410 1.83 -11.78 19.19
N GLY A 411 0.87 -10.87 19.41
CA GLY A 411 1.08 -9.46 19.75
C GLY A 411 1.87 -8.68 18.71
N ILE A 412 1.89 -9.14 17.47
CA ILE A 412 2.94 -8.75 16.50
C ILE A 412 2.85 -7.29 16.07
N THR A 413 1.64 -6.73 15.95
CA THR A 413 1.44 -5.32 15.63
C THR A 413 1.96 -4.42 16.75
N ALA A 414 1.66 -4.77 18.01
CA ALA A 414 2.14 -4.02 19.17
C ALA A 414 3.66 -4.13 19.32
N ARG A 415 4.21 -5.35 19.17
CA ARG A 415 5.66 -5.60 19.20
C ARG A 415 6.39 -4.81 18.11
N GLY A 416 5.84 -4.75 16.90
CA GLY A 416 6.38 -3.95 15.79
C GLY A 416 6.41 -2.47 16.11
N ALA A 417 5.31 -1.89 16.61
CA ALA A 417 5.29 -0.48 16.99
C ALA A 417 6.20 -0.19 18.19
N TRP A 418 6.37 -1.17 19.09
CA TRP A 418 7.26 -1.07 20.23
C TRP A 418 8.74 -1.00 19.84
N VAL A 419 9.13 -1.54 18.68
CA VAL A 419 10.48 -1.36 18.14
C VAL A 419 10.79 0.12 17.93
N ALA A 420 9.84 0.89 17.36
CA ALA A 420 9.98 2.32 17.18
C ALA A 420 10.04 3.07 18.53
N VAL A 421 9.18 2.68 19.48
CA VAL A 421 9.20 3.22 20.86
C VAL A 421 10.56 3.01 21.50
N ARG A 422 11.07 1.77 21.52
CA ARG A 422 12.39 1.44 22.10
C ARG A 422 13.49 2.29 21.48
N ARG A 423 13.49 2.47 20.15
CA ARG A 423 14.46 3.33 19.47
C ARG A 423 14.35 4.79 19.87
N HIS A 424 13.14 5.35 19.92
CA HIS A 424 12.91 6.75 20.31
C HIS A 424 13.38 7.05 21.73
N PHE A 425 13.19 6.11 22.67
CA PHE A 425 13.69 6.23 24.04
C PHE A 425 15.22 6.04 24.11
N ALA A 426 15.79 5.06 23.40
CA ALA A 426 17.23 4.83 23.37
C ALA A 426 18.01 6.05 22.82
N GLU A 427 17.49 6.71 21.78
CA GLU A 427 18.04 7.97 21.24
C GLU A 427 17.93 9.16 22.20
N ARG A 428 17.25 8.99 23.33
CA ARG A 428 17.15 9.96 24.43
C ARG A 428 17.85 9.48 25.70
N GLY A 429 18.59 8.37 25.63
CA GLY A 429 19.33 7.81 26.75
C GLY A 429 18.46 7.13 27.82
N VAL A 430 17.28 6.62 27.44
CA VAL A 430 16.40 5.86 28.34
C VAL A 430 16.19 4.45 27.77
N ASP A 431 16.39 3.43 28.58
CA ASP A 431 16.10 2.05 28.21
C ASP A 431 14.73 1.63 28.76
N VAL A 432 13.77 1.41 27.86
CA VAL A 432 12.38 1.04 28.21
C VAL A 432 12.25 -0.32 28.90
N ASP A 433 13.28 -1.16 28.87
CA ASP A 433 13.29 -2.46 29.52
C ASP A 433 13.84 -2.38 30.95
N THR A 434 14.64 -1.36 31.28
CA THR A 434 15.27 -1.20 32.62
C THR A 434 14.78 0.02 33.41
N ASP A 435 14.49 1.13 32.73
CA ASP A 435 14.20 2.43 33.34
C ASP A 435 12.69 2.70 33.42
N PRO A 436 12.13 3.08 34.59
CA PRO A 436 10.72 3.44 34.72
C PRO A 436 10.32 4.70 33.95
N PHE A 437 9.20 4.65 33.22
CA PHE A 437 8.66 5.78 32.45
C PHE A 437 7.12 5.84 32.51
N THR A 438 6.57 7.04 32.31
CA THR A 438 5.14 7.34 32.40
C THR A 438 4.43 7.22 31.04
N VAL A 439 3.19 6.73 31.06
CA VAL A 439 2.41 6.45 29.85
C VAL A 439 0.99 7.00 29.97
N ALA A 440 0.52 7.68 28.92
CA ALA A 440 -0.89 7.91 28.64
C ALA A 440 -1.32 7.07 27.42
N GLY A 441 -2.55 6.56 27.43
CA GLY A 441 -2.97 5.53 26.49
C GLY A 441 -4.32 5.78 25.80
N ILE A 442 -4.41 5.40 24.52
CA ILE A 442 -5.66 5.36 23.75
C ILE A 442 -6.05 3.90 23.52
N GLY A 443 -7.01 3.38 24.28
CA GLY A 443 -7.46 1.99 24.21
C GLY A 443 -7.74 1.37 25.60
N ASP A 444 -7.90 0.05 25.61
CA ASP A 444 -8.07 -0.75 26.82
C ASP A 444 -7.35 -2.11 26.72
N MET A 445 -7.21 -2.80 27.86
CA MET A 445 -6.50 -4.09 27.94
C MET A 445 -7.18 -5.22 27.15
N SER A 446 -8.42 -5.09 26.70
CA SER A 446 -9.05 -6.09 25.82
C SER A 446 -8.63 -5.95 24.36
N GLY A 447 -8.12 -4.77 23.97
CA GLY A 447 -7.62 -4.47 22.65
C GLY A 447 -6.34 -5.24 22.29
N ASP A 448 -6.22 -5.62 21.02
CA ASP A 448 -5.01 -6.29 20.50
C ASP A 448 -3.76 -5.42 20.69
N VAL A 449 -3.74 -4.24 20.07
CA VAL A 449 -2.55 -3.38 20.10
C VAL A 449 -2.32 -2.77 21.48
N PHE A 450 -3.38 -2.24 22.10
CA PHE A 450 -3.27 -1.60 23.41
C PHE A 450 -2.83 -2.59 24.49
N GLY A 451 -3.55 -3.71 24.61
CA GLY A 451 -3.31 -4.69 25.65
C GLY A 451 -1.93 -5.34 25.54
N ASN A 452 -1.52 -5.75 24.33
CA ASN A 452 -0.17 -6.28 24.12
C ASN A 452 0.89 -5.21 24.43
N GLY A 453 0.74 -3.98 23.93
CA GLY A 453 1.72 -2.91 24.14
C GLY A 453 1.96 -2.59 25.61
N MET A 454 0.90 -2.54 26.42
CA MET A 454 0.99 -2.26 27.87
C MET A 454 1.53 -3.43 28.71
N LEU A 455 1.89 -4.55 28.07
CA LEU A 455 2.54 -5.71 28.67
C LEU A 455 3.97 -5.94 28.15
N LEU A 456 4.47 -5.12 27.22
CA LEU A 456 5.82 -5.29 26.66
C LEU A 456 6.93 -4.82 27.59
N SER A 457 6.61 -4.05 28.64
CA SER A 457 7.58 -3.65 29.66
C SER A 457 6.96 -3.59 31.06
N HIS A 458 7.71 -4.12 32.04
CA HIS A 458 7.41 -3.99 33.47
C HIS A 458 7.72 -2.59 34.01
N LYS A 459 8.37 -1.73 33.22
CA LYS A 459 8.79 -0.38 33.61
C LYS A 459 7.74 0.70 33.30
N ILE A 460 6.59 0.30 32.77
CA ILE A 460 5.47 1.17 32.46
C ILE A 460 4.76 1.64 33.73
N ARG A 461 4.69 2.96 33.92
CA ARG A 461 3.74 3.64 34.80
C ARG A 461 2.56 4.16 33.96
N LEU A 462 1.49 3.37 33.85
CA LEU A 462 0.30 3.78 33.11
C LEU A 462 -0.51 4.80 33.92
N VAL A 463 -0.31 6.08 33.63
CA VAL A 463 -0.92 7.20 34.37
C VAL A 463 -2.38 7.40 33.99
N ALA A 464 -2.70 7.27 32.71
CA ALA A 464 -4.08 7.42 32.24
C ALA A 464 -4.32 6.64 30.95
N ALA A 465 -5.57 6.22 30.74
CA ALA A 465 -6.01 5.63 29.48
C ALA A 465 -7.51 5.88 29.26
N PHE A 466 -7.98 5.78 28.02
CA PHE A 466 -9.41 5.84 27.74
C PHE A 466 -9.78 4.97 26.55
N ASP A 467 -11.02 4.46 26.55
CA ASP A 467 -11.63 3.78 25.41
C ASP A 467 -12.99 4.41 25.05
N HIS A 468 -13.79 3.70 24.26
CA HIS A 468 -15.14 4.13 23.91
C HIS A 468 -16.11 4.09 25.11
N ARG A 469 -15.76 3.43 26.22
CA ARG A 469 -16.63 3.17 27.37
C ARG A 469 -16.22 3.95 28.61
N HIS A 470 -14.93 4.00 28.92
CA HIS A 470 -14.39 4.42 30.21
C HIS A 470 -13.14 5.30 30.07
N ILE A 471 -12.83 6.00 31.16
CA ILE A 471 -11.61 6.75 31.38
C ILE A 471 -10.96 6.18 32.65
N PHE A 472 -9.70 5.75 32.55
CA PHE A 472 -8.86 5.22 33.63
C PHE A 472 -7.78 6.25 34.00
N ILE A 473 -7.56 6.50 35.28
CA ILE A 473 -6.45 7.32 35.79
C ILE A 473 -5.86 6.65 37.02
N ASP A 474 -4.54 6.52 37.05
CA ASP A 474 -3.75 6.13 38.20
C ASP A 474 -2.60 7.14 38.38
N PRO A 475 -2.67 8.07 39.36
CA PRO A 475 -1.69 9.16 39.49
C PRO A 475 -0.25 8.70 39.77
N ASN A 476 -0.09 7.60 40.49
CA ASN A 476 1.20 7.06 40.92
C ASN A 476 1.19 5.52 40.93
N PRO A 477 1.12 4.89 39.75
CA PRO A 477 0.97 3.44 39.63
C PRO A 477 2.21 2.72 40.14
N ASP A 478 2.01 1.67 40.94
CA ASP A 478 3.08 0.72 41.30
C ASP A 478 3.44 -0.15 40.09
N LEU A 479 4.72 -0.32 39.81
CA LEU A 479 5.18 -1.00 38.59
C LEU A 479 4.69 -2.46 38.51
N GLU A 480 4.95 -3.25 39.55
CA GLU A 480 4.71 -4.70 39.50
C GLU A 480 3.25 -5.04 39.80
N ALA A 481 2.62 -4.36 40.75
CA ALA A 481 1.22 -4.60 41.10
C ALA A 481 0.30 -4.24 39.93
N THR A 482 0.50 -3.06 39.31
CA THR A 482 -0.33 -2.65 38.18
C THR A 482 -0.01 -3.44 36.91
N PHE A 483 1.25 -3.88 36.71
CA PHE A 483 1.57 -4.80 35.60
C PHE A 483 0.83 -6.13 35.76
N SER A 484 0.90 -6.73 36.96
CA SER A 484 0.22 -8.00 37.24
C SER A 484 -1.29 -7.88 37.02
N GLU A 485 -1.88 -6.75 37.40
CA GLU A 485 -3.29 -6.48 37.19
C GLU A 485 -3.65 -6.25 35.71
N ARG A 486 -2.83 -5.50 34.96
CA ARG A 486 -2.97 -5.37 33.50
C ARG A 486 -2.91 -6.74 32.82
N ALA A 487 -1.98 -7.60 33.21
CA ALA A 487 -1.83 -8.94 32.67
C ALA A 487 -3.05 -9.81 32.97
N ARG A 488 -3.58 -9.75 34.20
CA ARG A 488 -4.85 -10.40 34.56
C ARG A 488 -5.98 -9.90 33.66
N LEU A 489 -6.15 -8.58 33.56
CA LEU A 489 -7.24 -7.94 32.82
C LEU A 489 -7.22 -8.27 31.32
N PHE A 490 -6.03 -8.42 30.73
CA PHE A 490 -5.84 -8.84 29.33
C PHE A 490 -6.43 -10.22 29.03
N THR A 491 -6.40 -11.14 30.01
CA THR A 491 -6.91 -12.51 29.86
C THR A 491 -8.43 -12.64 30.09
N VAL A 492 -9.06 -11.63 30.71
CA VAL A 492 -10.50 -11.66 31.02
C VAL A 492 -11.31 -11.49 29.73
N PRO A 493 -12.21 -12.43 29.38
CA PRO A 493 -13.02 -12.31 28.18
C PRO A 493 -13.93 -11.07 28.21
N ARG A 494 -13.83 -10.22 27.18
CA ARG A 494 -14.61 -8.97 27.04
C ARG A 494 -14.40 -7.96 28.18
N SER A 495 -13.19 -7.91 28.73
CA SER A 495 -12.83 -6.95 29.78
C SER A 495 -12.98 -5.48 29.36
N SER A 496 -13.00 -4.64 30.37
CA SER A 496 -13.02 -3.19 30.29
C SER A 496 -12.20 -2.59 31.44
N TRP A 497 -11.94 -1.29 31.38
CA TRP A 497 -11.32 -0.61 32.52
C TRP A 497 -12.11 -0.76 33.83
N ASP A 498 -13.43 -0.96 33.79
CA ASP A 498 -14.24 -1.12 35.01
C ASP A 498 -13.97 -2.45 35.74
N ASP A 499 -13.38 -3.43 35.05
CA ASP A 499 -12.97 -4.71 35.62
C ASP A 499 -11.57 -4.67 36.27
N PHE A 500 -10.89 -3.52 36.21
CA PHE A 500 -9.59 -3.30 36.84
C PHE A 500 -9.73 -3.28 38.36
N ASP A 501 -8.85 -4.00 39.07
CA ASP A 501 -8.86 -4.08 40.53
C ASP A 501 -8.52 -2.71 41.14
N ARG A 502 -9.55 -2.05 41.67
CA ARG A 502 -9.42 -0.72 42.26
C ARG A 502 -8.56 -0.70 43.52
N THR A 503 -8.25 -1.85 44.13
CA THR A 503 -7.39 -1.92 45.32
C THR A 503 -5.91 -1.70 45.02
N VAL A 504 -5.49 -1.87 43.75
CA VAL A 504 -4.11 -1.59 43.32
C VAL A 504 -3.95 -0.23 42.64
N ILE A 505 -5.04 0.53 42.45
CA ILE A 505 -4.99 1.91 41.95
C ILE A 505 -4.50 2.82 43.08
N SER A 506 -3.56 3.73 42.78
CA SER A 506 -3.05 4.65 43.78
C SER A 506 -4.08 5.70 44.24
N SER A 507 -3.80 6.34 45.37
CA SER A 507 -4.65 7.39 45.93
C SER A 507 -4.94 8.49 44.91
N GLY A 508 -6.23 8.79 44.74
CA GLY A 508 -6.72 9.80 43.78
C GLY A 508 -6.97 9.28 42.37
N GLY A 509 -6.65 8.02 42.09
CA GLY A 509 -7.00 7.33 40.84
C GLY A 509 -8.40 6.73 40.84
N GLY A 510 -8.83 6.27 39.67
CA GLY A 510 -10.14 5.66 39.47
C GLY A 510 -10.49 5.35 38.02
N VAL A 511 -11.71 4.84 37.85
CA VAL A 511 -12.31 4.54 36.55
C VAL A 511 -13.68 5.21 36.48
N TRP A 512 -13.92 5.96 35.41
CA TRP A 512 -15.17 6.68 35.19
C TRP A 512 -15.80 6.33 33.85
N PRO A 513 -17.13 6.23 33.76
CA PRO A 513 -17.82 6.01 32.49
C PRO A 513 -17.78 7.27 31.63
N ARG A 514 -17.52 7.09 30.32
CA ARG A 514 -17.54 8.19 29.34
C ARG A 514 -18.93 8.79 29.13
N SER A 515 -19.97 8.11 29.60
CA SER A 515 -21.36 8.60 29.61
C SER A 515 -21.68 9.53 30.79
N ALA A 516 -20.76 9.73 31.74
CA ALA A 516 -20.96 10.65 32.84
C ALA A 516 -21.20 12.08 32.33
N LYS A 517 -22.10 12.83 32.99
CA LYS A 517 -22.30 14.25 32.66
C LYS A 517 -21.10 15.10 33.05
N SER A 518 -20.40 14.70 34.10
CA SER A 518 -19.23 15.38 34.63
C SER A 518 -18.49 14.47 35.61
N ILE A 519 -17.17 14.63 35.70
CA ILE A 519 -16.24 13.88 36.55
C ILE A 519 -15.51 14.89 37.45
N SER A 520 -15.50 14.63 38.75
CA SER A 520 -14.73 15.40 39.73
C SER A 520 -13.42 14.68 40.03
N LEU A 521 -12.29 15.33 39.79
CA LEU A 521 -10.96 14.75 39.94
C LEU A 521 -10.29 15.19 41.25
N PRO A 522 -9.78 14.24 42.05
CA PRO A 522 -8.91 14.51 43.18
C PRO A 522 -7.63 15.26 42.78
N ARG A 523 -6.96 15.87 43.76
CA ARG A 523 -5.76 16.68 43.51
C ARG A 523 -4.64 15.87 42.84
N GLU A 524 -4.43 14.63 43.28
CA GLU A 524 -3.38 13.75 42.78
C GLU A 524 -3.54 13.46 41.28
N ALA A 525 -4.76 13.17 40.83
CA ALA A 525 -5.06 12.98 39.40
C ALA A 525 -4.86 14.25 38.57
N ARG A 526 -5.22 15.42 39.13
CA ARG A 526 -5.00 16.71 38.45
C ARG A 526 -3.51 17.05 38.32
N ASP A 527 -2.74 16.80 39.37
CA ASP A 527 -1.29 17.00 39.38
C ASP A 527 -0.62 16.06 38.34
N ALA A 528 -1.03 14.79 38.27
CA ALA A 528 -0.51 13.82 37.29
C ALA A 528 -0.86 14.17 35.83
N LEU A 529 -2.04 14.73 35.57
CA LEU A 529 -2.45 15.20 34.25
C LEU A 529 -1.95 16.61 33.91
N GLY A 530 -1.40 17.35 34.89
CA GLY A 530 -0.95 18.72 34.71
C GLY A 530 -2.09 19.71 34.42
N ILE A 531 -3.20 19.60 35.17
CA ILE A 531 -4.39 20.45 35.06
C ILE A 531 -4.78 21.04 36.43
N THR A 532 -5.67 22.04 36.45
CA THR A 532 -6.12 22.69 37.70
C THR A 532 -7.62 22.49 37.97
N GLU A 533 -8.37 22.16 36.93
CA GLU A 533 -9.82 22.03 36.90
C GLU A 533 -10.28 20.82 37.73
N GLU A 534 -11.12 21.09 38.74
CA GLU A 534 -11.67 20.03 39.58
C GLU A 534 -12.73 19.20 38.88
N LYS A 535 -13.49 19.82 37.99
CA LYS A 535 -14.71 19.24 37.44
C LYS A 535 -14.74 19.43 35.93
N LEU A 536 -14.69 18.31 35.21
CA LEU A 536 -14.60 18.26 33.75
C LEU A 536 -15.74 17.41 33.20
N THR A 537 -16.09 17.61 31.94
CA THR A 537 -16.82 16.62 31.16
C THR A 537 -15.87 15.49 30.72
N PRO A 538 -16.38 14.29 30.37
CA PRO A 538 -15.52 13.23 29.84
C PRO A 538 -14.72 13.63 28.61
N GLN A 539 -15.28 14.51 27.76
CA GLN A 539 -14.57 14.99 26.57
C GLN A 539 -13.39 15.90 26.94
N GLU A 540 -13.59 16.85 27.85
CA GLU A 540 -12.50 17.71 28.36
C GLU A 540 -11.43 16.90 29.10
N LEU A 541 -11.82 15.85 29.82
CA LEU A 541 -10.88 14.96 30.49
C LEU A 541 -10.05 14.14 29.49
N ILE A 542 -10.64 13.62 28.42
CA ILE A 542 -9.88 12.94 27.37
C ILE A 542 -8.87 13.90 26.71
N ARG A 543 -9.25 15.16 26.47
CA ARG A 543 -8.33 16.19 25.98
C ARG A 543 -7.17 16.41 26.95
N ALA A 544 -7.45 16.49 28.26
CA ALA A 544 -6.41 16.60 29.28
C ALA A 544 -5.46 15.39 29.32
N ILE A 545 -5.98 14.18 29.11
CA ILE A 545 -5.17 12.95 29.03
C ILE A 545 -4.26 12.97 27.79
N LEU A 546 -4.78 13.36 26.62
CA LEU A 546 -3.98 13.49 25.40
C LEU A 546 -2.83 14.49 25.57
N CYS A 547 -3.06 15.57 26.32
CA CYS A 547 -2.06 16.59 26.62
C CYS A 547 -1.29 16.32 27.93
N ALA A 548 -1.40 15.15 28.57
CA ALA A 548 -0.74 14.89 29.84
C ALA A 548 0.80 14.95 29.72
N PRO A 549 1.52 15.41 30.75
CA PRO A 549 2.99 15.47 30.75
C PRO A 549 3.58 14.08 31.04
N VAL A 550 3.51 13.18 30.06
CA VAL A 550 3.99 11.79 30.16
C VAL A 550 5.20 11.55 29.25
N ASP A 551 5.94 10.47 29.48
CA ASP A 551 7.07 10.11 28.62
C ASP A 551 6.58 9.51 27.29
N LEU A 552 5.53 8.68 27.32
CA LEU A 552 4.94 8.02 26.15
C LEU A 552 3.43 8.29 26.04
N LEU A 553 2.98 8.72 24.86
CA LEU A 553 1.59 8.58 24.44
C LEU A 553 1.46 7.35 23.54
N TRP A 554 0.79 6.31 24.03
CA TRP A 554 0.58 5.06 23.30
C TRP A 554 -0.78 5.04 22.62
N ASN A 555 -0.80 5.07 21.29
CA ASN A 555 -2.02 4.88 20.52
C ASN A 555 -2.21 3.39 20.18
N GLY A 556 -3.11 2.72 20.90
CA GLY A 556 -3.57 1.36 20.59
C GLY A 556 -4.98 1.30 20.00
N GLY A 557 -5.58 2.45 19.67
CA GLY A 557 -6.94 2.60 19.19
C GLY A 557 -7.05 2.94 17.70
N VAL A 558 -8.24 3.32 17.26
CA VAL A 558 -8.50 3.80 15.89
C VAL A 558 -9.21 5.14 15.97
N GLY A 559 -8.74 6.13 15.22
CA GLY A 559 -9.35 7.45 15.12
C GLY A 559 -8.31 8.57 15.20
N THR A 560 -8.67 9.73 14.66
CA THR A 560 -7.78 10.91 14.58
C THR A 560 -7.97 11.80 15.81
N TYR A 561 -7.12 11.62 16.80
CA TYR A 561 -7.14 12.32 18.09
C TYR A 561 -6.31 13.61 18.12
N VAL A 562 -5.34 13.73 17.20
CA VAL A 562 -4.46 14.89 17.13
C VAL A 562 -4.40 15.42 15.70
N LYS A 563 -4.61 16.73 15.54
CA LYS A 563 -4.45 17.47 14.29
C LYS A 563 -3.34 18.53 14.45
N ALA A 564 -2.89 19.12 13.36
CA ALA A 564 -2.05 20.31 13.46
C ALA A 564 -2.86 21.51 14.01
N SER A 565 -2.18 22.47 14.65
CA SER A 565 -2.76 23.72 15.14
C SER A 565 -3.48 24.49 14.03
N GLY A 566 -2.91 24.50 12.82
CA GLY A 566 -3.46 25.12 11.63
C GLY A 566 -4.52 24.31 10.86
N GLU A 567 -4.88 23.11 11.33
CA GLU A 567 -5.97 22.31 10.77
C GLU A 567 -7.29 22.55 11.53
N SER A 568 -8.41 22.50 10.82
CA SER A 568 -9.73 22.42 11.43
C SER A 568 -10.10 20.96 11.77
N ASN A 569 -11.15 20.77 12.56
CA ASN A 569 -11.69 19.42 12.81
C ASN A 569 -12.21 18.75 11.53
N VAL A 570 -12.72 19.55 10.56
CA VAL A 570 -13.19 19.06 9.27
C VAL A 570 -12.03 18.48 8.45
N ASP A 571 -10.85 19.13 8.49
CA ASP A 571 -9.66 18.67 7.76
C ASP A 571 -9.16 17.30 8.25
N ALA A 572 -9.35 16.99 9.53
CA ALA A 572 -8.96 15.71 10.13
C ALA A 572 -9.84 14.51 9.69
N ALA A 573 -10.96 14.77 9.02
CA ALA A 573 -11.85 13.78 8.40
C ALA A 573 -12.36 12.66 9.35
N ASP A 574 -12.52 12.94 10.64
CA ASP A 574 -13.05 12.02 11.64
C ASP A 574 -14.02 12.72 12.63
N PRO A 575 -15.28 12.95 12.24
CA PRO A 575 -16.23 13.69 13.05
C PRO A 575 -16.53 13.02 14.41
N SER A 576 -16.26 11.71 14.54
CA SER A 576 -16.53 10.97 15.78
C SER A 576 -15.63 11.40 16.94
N ASN A 577 -14.45 11.95 16.64
CA ASN A 577 -13.46 12.41 17.60
C ASN A 577 -13.36 13.93 17.71
N ASP A 578 -14.21 14.71 17.02
CA ASP A 578 -14.17 16.19 17.04
C ASP A 578 -14.21 16.78 18.45
N GLY A 579 -15.03 16.21 19.35
CA GLY A 579 -15.19 16.69 20.72
C GLY A 579 -13.99 16.41 21.64
N VAL A 580 -13.10 15.49 21.26
CA VAL A 580 -11.93 15.10 22.06
C VAL A 580 -10.59 15.44 21.41
N ARG A 581 -10.61 15.93 20.16
CA ARG A 581 -9.38 16.22 19.40
C ARG A 581 -8.60 17.38 20.01
N VAL A 582 -7.28 17.24 20.00
CA VAL A 582 -6.33 18.29 20.42
C VAL A 582 -5.40 18.67 19.27
N SER A 583 -4.68 19.78 19.42
CA SER A 583 -3.67 20.23 18.47
C SER A 583 -2.29 19.69 18.88
N ALA A 584 -1.42 19.46 17.90
CA ALA A 584 -0.11 18.85 18.12
C ALA A 584 0.83 19.70 19.00
N ASP A 585 0.69 21.03 18.95
CA ASP A 585 1.41 21.99 19.78
C ASP A 585 0.96 22.00 21.26
N GLU A 586 -0.19 21.39 21.57
CA GLU A 586 -0.67 21.19 22.94
C GLU A 586 -0.12 19.92 23.60
N LEU A 587 0.50 19.02 22.81
CA LEU A 587 1.02 17.76 23.32
C LEU A 587 2.29 17.98 24.15
N ARG A 588 2.35 17.29 25.29
CA ARG A 588 3.48 17.33 26.21
C ARG A 588 4.20 15.99 26.34
N ALA A 589 3.72 14.96 25.63
CA ALA A 589 4.39 13.66 25.60
C ALA A 589 5.80 13.79 24.98
N GLY A 590 6.79 13.06 25.49
CA GLY A 590 8.14 13.04 24.90
C GLY A 590 8.26 12.16 23.66
N VAL A 591 7.55 11.03 23.67
CA VAL A 591 7.48 10.02 22.61
C VAL A 591 6.02 9.69 22.31
N VAL A 592 5.70 9.44 21.04
CA VAL A 592 4.43 8.87 20.61
C VAL A 592 4.70 7.54 19.91
N GLY A 593 3.97 6.49 20.30
CA GLY A 593 3.95 5.22 19.58
C GLY A 593 2.61 5.00 18.90
N GLU A 594 2.58 4.89 17.57
CA GLU A 594 1.36 4.69 16.78
C GLU A 594 1.17 3.22 16.38
N GLY A 595 0.79 2.38 17.33
CA GLY A 595 0.39 1.00 17.03
C GLY A 595 -0.99 0.91 16.34
N GLY A 596 -1.89 1.84 16.67
CA GLY A 596 -3.18 2.03 16.02
C GLY A 596 -3.07 2.73 14.66
N ASN A 597 -4.16 2.74 13.88
CA ASN A 597 -4.18 3.49 12.61
C ASN A 597 -4.75 4.90 12.83
N LEU A 598 -4.17 5.88 12.14
CA LEU A 598 -4.64 7.26 12.00
C LEU A 598 -4.79 8.02 13.33
N GLY A 599 -3.93 7.77 14.33
CA GLY A 599 -3.97 8.53 15.60
C GLY A 599 -3.80 10.04 15.40
N PHE A 600 -2.96 10.39 14.43
CA PHE A 600 -2.54 11.74 14.09
C PHE A 600 -2.81 12.03 12.61
N THR A 601 -3.17 13.27 12.28
CA THR A 601 -3.01 13.74 10.89
C THR A 601 -1.52 13.79 10.53
N GLN A 602 -1.18 13.68 9.25
CA GLN A 602 0.22 13.78 8.84
C GLN A 602 0.85 15.14 9.25
N ARG A 603 0.09 16.23 9.15
CA ARG A 603 0.55 17.56 9.58
C ARG A 603 0.76 17.64 11.09
N ALA A 604 -0.05 16.95 11.90
CA ALA A 604 0.13 16.86 13.33
C ALA A 604 1.45 16.18 13.70
N ARG A 605 1.81 15.09 13.01
CA ARG A 605 3.09 14.39 13.22
C ARG A 605 4.27 15.32 12.95
N ILE A 606 4.20 16.07 11.85
CA ILE A 606 5.23 17.04 11.44
C ILE A 606 5.36 18.16 12.48
N GLU A 607 4.24 18.75 12.93
CA GLU A 607 4.26 19.81 13.94
C GLU A 607 4.79 19.32 15.30
N TYR A 608 4.34 18.16 15.77
CA TYR A 608 4.83 17.55 17.00
C TYR A 608 6.33 17.22 16.92
N SER A 609 6.78 16.67 15.79
CA SER A 609 8.20 16.39 15.54
C SER A 609 9.05 17.66 15.47
N ALA A 610 8.53 18.74 14.85
CA ALA A 610 9.18 20.05 14.83
C ALA A 610 9.34 20.65 16.24
N GLY A 611 8.43 20.33 17.16
CA GLY A 611 8.49 20.69 18.58
C GLY A 611 9.49 19.85 19.40
N GLY A 612 10.18 18.88 18.80
CA GLY A 612 11.14 17.99 19.48
C GLY A 612 10.54 16.68 20.01
N GLY A 613 9.25 16.43 19.74
CA GLY A 613 8.61 15.15 19.99
C GLY A 613 9.14 14.04 19.08
N ARG A 614 9.20 12.79 19.57
CA ARG A 614 9.61 11.65 18.75
C ARG A 614 8.39 10.87 18.27
N ILE A 615 8.19 10.85 16.96
CA ILE A 615 7.13 10.12 16.26
C ILE A 615 7.61 9.79 14.84
N ASN A 616 7.24 8.63 14.30
CA ASN A 616 7.35 8.34 12.88
C ASN A 616 5.99 8.58 12.20
N ALA A 617 5.52 7.61 11.41
CA ALA A 617 4.14 7.54 10.92
C ALA A 617 3.58 6.15 11.22
N ASP A 618 2.27 6.04 11.41
CA ASP A 618 1.59 4.78 11.73
C ASP A 618 1.90 3.64 10.74
N PHE A 619 2.00 3.94 9.44
CA PHE A 619 2.34 2.96 8.40
C PHE A 619 3.78 2.42 8.51
N ILE A 620 4.64 3.04 9.33
CA ILE A 620 5.94 2.50 9.73
C ILE A 620 5.76 1.63 10.97
N ASP A 621 5.22 2.21 12.05
CA ASP A 621 5.19 1.59 13.38
C ASP A 621 4.31 0.32 13.39
N ASN A 622 3.15 0.34 12.74
CA ASN A 622 2.21 -0.78 12.75
C ASN A 622 2.33 -1.73 11.53
N ALA A 623 3.42 -1.63 10.76
CA ALA A 623 3.64 -2.43 9.55
C ALA A 623 3.82 -3.95 9.85
N ALA A 624 4.27 -4.30 11.05
CA ALA A 624 4.52 -5.71 11.42
C ALA A 624 3.29 -6.61 11.25
N GLY A 625 2.08 -6.08 11.48
CA GLY A 625 0.85 -6.81 11.24
C GLY A 625 0.68 -7.19 9.76
N VAL A 626 0.88 -6.25 8.83
CA VAL A 626 0.70 -6.54 7.40
C VAL A 626 1.81 -7.46 6.86
N ALA A 627 3.04 -7.29 7.36
CA ALA A 627 4.19 -8.15 7.03
C ALA A 627 4.01 -9.60 7.49
N THR A 628 3.47 -9.81 8.69
CA THR A 628 3.17 -11.16 9.20
C THR A 628 2.18 -11.89 8.31
N SER A 629 1.12 -11.21 7.90
CA SER A 629 0.15 -11.82 7.00
C SER A 629 0.69 -12.05 5.58
N ASP A 630 1.64 -11.23 5.10
CA ASP A 630 2.32 -11.48 3.82
C ASP A 630 3.12 -12.79 3.87
N ARG A 631 3.88 -12.97 4.96
CA ARG A 631 4.62 -14.22 5.22
C ARG A 631 3.68 -15.41 5.33
N GLU A 632 2.55 -15.28 6.03
CA GLU A 632 1.54 -16.35 6.13
C GLU A 632 1.05 -16.80 4.74
N VAL A 633 0.66 -15.87 3.88
CA VAL A 633 0.14 -16.18 2.54
C VAL A 633 1.22 -16.85 1.69
N ASN A 634 2.46 -16.34 1.69
CA ASN A 634 3.55 -16.92 0.92
C ASN A 634 3.95 -18.31 1.44
N ILE A 635 3.96 -18.54 2.76
CA ILE A 635 4.20 -19.87 3.33
C ILE A 635 3.09 -20.84 2.90
N LYS A 636 1.82 -20.42 2.94
CA LYS A 636 0.71 -21.26 2.48
C LYS A 636 0.81 -21.60 0.98
N ILE A 637 1.23 -20.64 0.15
CA ILE A 637 1.49 -20.88 -1.27
C ILE A 637 2.63 -21.89 -1.46
N ALA A 638 3.76 -21.70 -0.76
CA ALA A 638 4.91 -22.62 -0.82
C ALA A 638 4.53 -24.04 -0.39
N LEU A 639 3.62 -24.18 0.59
CA LEU A 639 3.23 -25.46 1.15
C LEU A 639 1.92 -26.03 0.57
N ALA A 640 1.40 -25.46 -0.52
CA ALA A 640 0.11 -25.85 -1.09
C ALA A 640 0.05 -27.33 -1.55
N GLY A 641 1.21 -27.95 -1.82
CA GLY A 641 1.31 -29.37 -2.18
C GLY A 641 1.22 -30.36 -1.01
N LEU A 642 1.24 -29.89 0.25
CA LEU A 642 1.08 -30.73 1.44
C LEU A 642 -0.42 -30.89 1.79
N ASP A 643 -0.74 -31.95 2.53
CA ASP A 643 -2.08 -32.05 3.14
C ASP A 643 -2.28 -30.93 4.17
N SER A 644 -3.53 -30.52 4.36
CA SER A 644 -3.88 -29.39 5.22
C SER A 644 -3.43 -29.56 6.67
N GLY A 645 -3.38 -30.80 7.19
CA GLY A 645 -2.94 -31.10 8.55
C GLY A 645 -1.46 -30.83 8.74
N SER A 646 -0.61 -31.45 7.92
CA SER A 646 0.84 -31.25 7.97
C SER A 646 1.25 -29.82 7.66
N ARG A 647 0.61 -29.18 6.67
CA ARG A 647 0.84 -27.77 6.35
C ARG A 647 0.54 -26.86 7.53
N ASN A 648 -0.62 -27.03 8.18
CA ASN A 648 -1.01 -26.18 9.31
C ASN A 648 -0.10 -26.40 10.53
N ALA A 649 0.36 -27.63 10.76
CA ALA A 649 1.34 -27.92 11.81
C ALA A 649 2.67 -27.20 11.57
N LEU A 650 3.19 -27.23 10.34
CA LEU A 650 4.42 -26.54 9.97
C LEU A 650 4.29 -25.01 10.02
N LEU A 651 3.16 -24.47 9.55
CA LEU A 651 2.87 -23.04 9.65
C LEU A 651 2.87 -22.58 11.12
N ALA A 652 2.22 -23.34 12.01
CA ALA A 652 2.19 -23.06 13.44
C ALA A 652 3.58 -23.14 14.08
N SER A 653 4.41 -24.14 13.73
CA SER A 653 5.78 -24.24 14.27
C SER A 653 6.69 -23.11 13.81
N ALA A 654 6.44 -22.53 12.63
CA ALA A 654 7.23 -21.42 12.09
C ALA A 654 6.85 -20.03 12.68
N GLN A 655 5.86 -19.95 13.58
CA GLN A 655 5.33 -18.68 14.09
C GLN A 655 6.43 -17.77 14.69
N ASP A 656 7.31 -18.33 15.52
CA ASP A 656 8.36 -17.55 16.19
C ASP A 656 9.46 -17.11 15.21
N GLU A 657 9.78 -17.94 14.21
CA GLU A 657 10.70 -17.60 13.12
C GLU A 657 10.15 -16.43 12.27
N VAL A 658 8.84 -16.48 11.95
CA VAL A 658 8.15 -15.38 11.26
C VAL A 658 8.15 -14.11 12.13
N ALA A 659 7.85 -14.22 13.42
CA ALA A 659 7.88 -13.09 14.35
C ALA A 659 9.25 -12.41 14.37
N ALA A 660 10.32 -13.20 14.49
CA ALA A 660 11.69 -12.69 14.53
C ALA A 660 12.06 -11.97 13.22
N SER A 661 11.74 -12.56 12.07
CA SER A 661 12.02 -11.96 10.77
C SER A 661 11.27 -10.63 10.56
N VAL A 662 9.98 -10.60 10.91
CA VAL A 662 9.15 -9.38 10.77
C VAL A 662 9.63 -8.27 11.70
N LEU A 663 9.96 -8.58 12.95
CA LEU A 663 10.47 -7.58 13.90
C LEU A 663 11.84 -7.05 13.49
N LYS A 664 12.71 -7.91 12.96
CA LYS A 664 14.00 -7.48 12.42
C LYS A 664 13.84 -6.49 11.26
N ALA A 665 12.86 -6.71 10.38
CA ALA A 665 12.53 -5.76 9.33
C ALA A 665 12.00 -4.42 9.90
N SER A 666 11.15 -4.46 10.93
CA SER A 666 10.69 -3.24 11.64
C SER A 666 11.85 -2.46 12.29
N GLU A 667 12.83 -3.16 12.88
CA GLU A 667 14.04 -2.55 13.45
C GLU A 667 14.87 -1.85 12.38
N ASP A 668 15.11 -2.54 11.26
CA ASP A 668 15.91 -2.00 10.16
C ASP A 668 15.23 -0.77 9.52
N GLN A 669 13.91 -0.79 9.34
CA GLN A 669 13.16 0.34 8.81
C GLN A 669 13.15 1.54 9.78
N THR A 670 12.97 1.30 11.08
CA THR A 670 13.02 2.36 12.10
C THR A 670 14.41 3.01 12.14
N LEU A 671 15.46 2.18 12.10
CA LEU A 671 16.85 2.65 12.09
C LEU A 671 17.16 3.43 10.80
N ALA A 672 16.63 3.02 9.65
CA ALA A 672 16.79 3.75 8.39
C ALA A 672 16.26 5.20 8.50
N ILE A 673 15.13 5.40 9.16
CA ILE A 673 14.57 6.75 9.40
C ILE A 673 15.47 7.55 10.35
N SER A 674 16.01 6.93 11.40
CA SER A 674 16.95 7.62 12.30
C SER A 674 18.25 8.03 11.61
N LEU A 675 18.80 7.17 10.74
CA LEU A 675 19.97 7.51 9.92
C LEU A 675 19.65 8.63 8.92
N ALA A 676 18.49 8.56 8.27
CA ALA A 676 18.05 9.61 7.36
C ALA A 676 17.84 10.95 8.09
N GLU A 677 17.31 10.95 9.31
CA GLU A 677 17.15 12.15 10.15
C GLU A 677 18.51 12.73 10.53
N HIS A 678 19.46 11.88 10.95
CA HIS A 678 20.81 12.29 11.29
C HIS A 678 21.50 13.03 10.13
N ARG A 679 21.34 12.56 8.89
CA ARG A 679 21.91 13.18 7.68
C ARG A 679 21.04 14.28 7.07
N ALA A 680 19.80 14.44 7.49
CA ALA A 680 18.83 15.29 6.82
C ALA A 680 19.27 16.75 6.65
N PRO A 681 19.97 17.40 7.60
CA PRO A 681 20.49 18.75 7.40
C PRO A 681 21.53 18.85 6.28
N ALA A 682 22.42 17.86 6.15
CA ALA A 682 23.45 17.83 5.11
C ALA A 682 22.86 17.48 3.74
N LEU A 683 21.78 16.69 3.71
CA LEU A 683 21.16 16.19 2.48
C LEU A 683 19.87 16.93 2.06
N LEU A 684 19.57 18.09 2.65
CA LEU A 684 18.25 18.74 2.45
C LEU A 684 17.98 19.08 0.98
N ASP A 685 18.96 19.61 0.26
CA ASP A 685 18.82 19.95 -1.16
C ASP A 685 18.62 18.69 -2.01
N GLN A 686 19.33 17.60 -1.69
CA GLN A 686 19.15 16.30 -2.35
C GLN A 686 17.78 15.69 -2.03
N HIS A 687 17.27 15.86 -0.81
CA HIS A 687 15.91 15.46 -0.46
C HIS A 687 14.86 16.28 -1.22
N GLU A 688 15.07 17.58 -1.45
CA GLU A 688 14.19 18.40 -2.27
C GLU A 688 14.12 17.87 -3.71
N ARG A 689 15.27 17.56 -4.31
CA ARG A 689 15.33 16.96 -5.66
C ARG A 689 14.66 15.59 -5.71
N LEU A 690 14.86 14.75 -4.70
CA LEU A 690 14.17 13.46 -4.61
C LEU A 690 12.65 13.65 -4.56
N ILE A 691 12.15 14.62 -3.79
CA ILE A 691 10.71 14.94 -3.74
C ILE A 691 10.20 15.34 -5.13
N GLU A 692 10.94 16.18 -5.85
CA GLU A 692 10.60 16.58 -7.22
C GLU A 692 10.59 15.41 -8.19
N ASN A 693 11.59 14.52 -8.10
CA ASN A 693 11.66 13.31 -8.90
C ASN A 693 10.48 12.36 -8.63
N LEU A 694 10.16 12.10 -7.36
CA LEU A 694 9.04 11.24 -6.98
C LEU A 694 7.68 11.81 -7.45
N ILE A 695 7.52 13.13 -7.46
CA ILE A 695 6.33 13.80 -8.01
C ILE A 695 6.30 13.66 -9.53
N ALA A 696 7.41 13.88 -10.22
CA ALA A 696 7.52 13.75 -11.68
C ALA A 696 7.25 12.30 -12.14
N ALA A 697 7.68 11.31 -11.36
CA ALA A 697 7.40 9.89 -11.57
C ALA A 697 5.94 9.49 -11.25
N GLY A 698 5.13 10.41 -10.73
CA GLY A 698 3.73 10.13 -10.34
C GLY A 698 3.58 9.28 -9.08
N ALA A 699 4.66 9.04 -8.33
CA ALA A 699 4.66 8.21 -7.12
C ALA A 699 3.91 8.88 -5.96
N MET A 700 3.89 10.21 -5.92
CA MET A 700 3.25 10.97 -4.85
C MET A 700 2.89 12.41 -5.26
N LYS A 701 2.08 13.07 -4.43
CA LYS A 701 1.76 14.50 -4.58
C LYS A 701 2.14 15.26 -3.31
N ARG A 702 2.96 16.31 -3.46
CA ARG A 702 3.54 17.09 -2.34
C ARG A 702 2.51 17.46 -1.26
N VAL A 703 1.40 18.06 -1.67
CA VAL A 703 0.34 18.54 -0.77
C VAL A 703 -0.37 17.39 -0.04
N GLU A 704 -0.65 16.28 -0.74
CA GLU A 704 -1.37 15.15 -0.15
C GLU A 704 -0.51 14.43 0.90
N GLU A 705 0.81 14.38 0.70
CA GLU A 705 1.76 13.81 1.67
C GLU A 705 2.25 14.82 2.73
N SER A 706 1.72 16.05 2.72
CA SER A 706 2.10 17.14 3.63
C SER A 706 3.59 17.49 3.62
N LEU A 707 4.28 17.32 2.49
CA LEU A 707 5.69 17.65 2.36
C LEU A 707 5.92 19.17 2.17
N PRO A 708 7.05 19.70 2.66
CA PRO A 708 7.34 21.13 2.61
C PRO A 708 7.52 21.64 1.18
N ASP A 709 7.10 22.89 0.94
CA ASP A 709 7.40 23.61 -0.30
C ASP A 709 8.85 24.13 -0.30
N ALA A 710 9.31 24.62 -1.45
CA ALA A 710 10.67 25.15 -1.61
C ALA A 710 10.99 26.32 -0.66
N LYS A 711 9.97 27.11 -0.29
CA LYS A 711 10.15 28.24 0.63
C LYS A 711 10.38 27.76 2.06
N SER A 712 9.59 26.78 2.51
CA SER A 712 9.75 26.11 3.80
C SER A 712 11.10 25.40 3.89
N LEU A 713 11.53 24.71 2.83
CA LEU A 713 12.84 24.07 2.75
C LEU A 713 13.99 25.08 2.85
N ALA A 714 13.92 26.20 2.12
CA ALA A 714 14.92 27.25 2.20
C ALA A 714 15.03 27.89 3.60
N VAL A 715 13.92 27.99 4.34
CA VAL A 715 13.93 28.45 5.75
C VAL A 715 14.65 27.44 6.63
N ARG A 716 14.37 26.13 6.49
CA ARG A 716 15.04 25.07 7.25
C ARG A 716 16.54 24.99 6.93
N ALA A 717 16.92 25.11 5.66
CA ALA A 717 18.31 25.14 5.23
C ALA A 717 19.10 26.25 5.94
N ARG A 718 18.55 27.47 6.00
CA ARG A 718 19.18 28.60 6.72
C ARG A 718 19.27 28.39 8.23
N ALA A 719 18.40 27.56 8.79
CA ALA A 719 18.41 27.18 10.20
C ALA A 719 19.30 25.95 10.48
N GLY A 720 19.95 25.36 9.48
CA GLY A 720 20.72 24.12 9.63
C GLY A 720 19.84 22.90 9.94
N GLN A 721 18.57 22.94 9.55
CA GLN A 721 17.59 21.87 9.78
C GLN A 721 17.33 21.08 8.49
N GLY A 722 16.95 19.81 8.63
CA GLY A 722 16.59 18.93 7.51
C GLY A 722 15.07 18.68 7.39
N LEU A 723 14.74 17.59 6.69
CA LEU A 723 13.42 16.97 6.80
C LEU A 723 13.24 16.30 8.17
N LEU A 724 12.00 16.24 8.63
CA LEU A 724 11.60 15.64 9.91
C LEU A 724 11.26 14.16 9.72
N ARG A 725 11.27 13.37 10.81
CA ARG A 725 11.03 11.92 10.76
C ARG A 725 9.74 11.51 10.01
N PRO A 726 8.58 12.17 10.22
CA PRO A 726 7.36 11.81 9.49
C PRO A 726 7.43 12.10 7.98
N GLU A 727 8.23 13.08 7.57
CA GLU A 727 8.48 13.39 6.16
C GLU A 727 9.45 12.36 5.56
N LEU A 728 10.52 12.01 6.29
CA LEU A 728 11.48 10.97 5.88
C LEU A 728 10.84 9.59 5.78
N ALA A 729 9.88 9.26 6.65
CA ALA A 729 9.08 8.04 6.56
C ALA A 729 8.36 7.92 5.20
N VAL A 730 7.81 9.02 4.69
CA VAL A 730 7.19 9.07 3.35
C VAL A 730 8.26 8.85 2.27
N LEU A 731 9.40 9.55 2.35
CA LEU A 731 10.48 9.40 1.36
C LEU A 731 11.01 7.97 1.30
N VAL A 732 11.21 7.31 2.44
CA VAL A 732 11.64 5.91 2.52
C VAL A 732 10.62 5.00 1.84
N ALA A 733 9.35 5.10 2.20
CA ALA A 733 8.30 4.26 1.63
C ALA A 733 8.13 4.48 0.11
N GLN A 734 8.14 5.73 -0.34
CA GLN A 734 7.99 6.05 -1.77
C GLN A 734 9.22 5.67 -2.60
N SER A 735 10.43 5.80 -2.03
CA SER A 735 11.64 5.30 -2.68
C SER A 735 11.57 3.78 -2.90
N LYS A 736 11.10 3.02 -1.90
CA LYS A 736 10.88 1.57 -2.04
C LYS A 736 9.87 1.25 -3.14
N ASN A 737 8.75 1.99 -3.20
CA ASN A 737 7.72 1.77 -4.23
C ASN A 737 8.25 2.00 -5.65
N VAL A 738 8.99 3.10 -5.88
CA VAL A 738 9.59 3.41 -7.19
C VAL A 738 10.62 2.36 -7.57
N LEU A 739 11.54 2.02 -6.67
CA LEU A 739 12.56 1.00 -6.94
C LEU A 739 11.96 -0.38 -7.20
N THR A 740 10.89 -0.76 -6.51
CA THR A 740 10.17 -2.02 -6.76
C THR A 740 9.64 -2.05 -8.19
N ALA A 741 9.05 -0.95 -8.67
CA ALA A 741 8.55 -0.85 -10.04
C ALA A 741 9.70 -0.90 -11.08
N GLU A 742 10.79 -0.17 -10.85
CA GLU A 742 11.95 -0.12 -11.75
C GLU A 742 12.69 -1.45 -11.84
N LEU A 743 12.91 -2.13 -10.71
CA LEU A 743 13.54 -3.45 -10.69
C LEU A 743 12.62 -4.51 -11.33
N GLY A 744 11.31 -4.44 -11.04
CA GLY A 744 10.31 -5.33 -11.65
C GLY A 744 10.29 -5.27 -13.17
N ALA A 745 10.54 -4.07 -13.74
CA ALA A 745 10.65 -3.82 -15.18
C ALA A 745 12.03 -4.14 -15.78
N SER A 746 12.94 -4.78 -15.04
CA SER A 746 14.33 -5.05 -15.45
C SER A 746 14.74 -6.51 -15.26
N GLU A 747 15.88 -6.93 -15.82
CA GLU A 747 16.43 -8.29 -15.60
C GLU A 747 17.34 -8.40 -14.35
N ALA A 748 17.58 -7.29 -13.63
CA ALA A 748 18.48 -7.31 -12.47
C ALA A 748 18.06 -8.28 -11.35
N PRO A 749 16.77 -8.44 -11.02
CA PRO A 749 16.33 -9.41 -10.01
C PRO A 749 16.62 -10.88 -10.36
N ASP A 750 16.80 -11.22 -11.64
CA ASP A 750 17.12 -12.58 -12.09
C ASP A 750 18.61 -12.92 -11.96
N ASN A 751 19.44 -11.95 -11.55
CA ASN A 751 20.86 -12.18 -11.35
C ASN A 751 21.09 -13.12 -10.16
N LYS A 752 21.99 -14.09 -10.34
CA LYS A 752 22.31 -15.12 -9.32
C LYS A 752 22.80 -14.55 -8.00
N ILE A 753 23.31 -13.31 -7.96
CA ILE A 753 23.67 -12.63 -6.70
C ILE A 753 22.49 -12.49 -5.74
N PHE A 754 21.26 -12.46 -6.27
CA PHE A 754 20.04 -12.37 -5.46
C PHE A 754 19.34 -13.71 -5.23
N ALA A 755 19.89 -14.84 -5.70
CA ALA A 755 19.24 -16.14 -5.64
C ALA A 755 18.87 -16.55 -4.20
N ASP A 756 19.76 -16.26 -3.24
CA ASP A 756 19.56 -16.64 -1.83
C ASP A 756 18.46 -15.81 -1.14
N ARG A 757 18.07 -14.66 -1.70
CA ARG A 757 17.04 -13.77 -1.10
C ARG A 757 15.70 -14.46 -0.97
N LEU A 758 15.36 -15.32 -1.93
CA LEU A 758 14.12 -16.10 -1.87
C LEU A 758 14.13 -17.04 -0.67
N THR A 759 15.24 -17.77 -0.47
CA THR A 759 15.37 -18.70 0.66
C THR A 759 15.43 -17.97 2.00
N GLN A 760 16.12 -16.82 2.07
CA GLN A 760 16.20 -15.97 3.27
C GLN A 760 14.84 -15.36 3.67
N TYR A 761 13.91 -15.22 2.73
CA TYR A 761 12.56 -14.75 3.02
C TYR A 761 11.72 -15.81 3.76
N PHE A 762 11.92 -17.10 3.53
CA PHE A 762 11.14 -18.14 4.20
C PHE A 762 11.75 -18.52 5.55
N PRO A 763 10.93 -18.90 6.54
CA PRO A 763 11.43 -19.49 7.79
C PRO A 763 12.32 -20.70 7.50
N PRO A 764 13.46 -20.87 8.19
CA PRO A 764 14.34 -22.04 8.02
C PRO A 764 13.60 -23.38 8.07
N SER A 765 12.63 -23.51 8.98
CA SER A 765 11.77 -24.71 9.10
C SER A 765 10.98 -25.01 7.82
N VAL A 766 10.47 -23.98 7.13
CA VAL A 766 9.73 -24.10 5.86
C VAL A 766 10.68 -24.45 4.71
N VAL A 767 11.86 -23.82 4.68
CA VAL A 767 12.90 -24.11 3.68
C VAL A 767 13.37 -25.56 3.77
N GLU A 768 13.60 -26.07 4.98
CA GLU A 768 14.02 -27.45 5.21
C GLU A 768 12.94 -28.45 4.78
N ALA A 769 11.67 -28.16 5.09
CA ALA A 769 10.56 -29.05 4.78
C ALA A 769 10.16 -29.05 3.30
N ALA A 770 10.33 -27.93 2.58
CA ALA A 770 9.84 -27.76 1.21
C ALA A 770 10.80 -26.94 0.31
N PRO A 771 12.07 -27.35 0.14
CA PRO A 771 13.08 -26.56 -0.58
C PRO A 771 12.73 -26.36 -2.06
N GLU A 772 12.24 -27.40 -2.74
CA GLU A 772 11.85 -27.33 -4.16
C GLU A 772 10.65 -26.40 -4.37
N ALA A 773 9.68 -26.42 -3.45
CA ALA A 773 8.48 -25.57 -3.55
C ALA A 773 8.80 -24.10 -3.27
N VAL A 774 9.74 -23.82 -2.35
CA VAL A 774 10.28 -22.48 -2.13
C VAL A 774 11.00 -21.97 -3.38
N GLN A 775 11.84 -22.79 -4.02
CA GLN A 775 12.55 -22.40 -5.25
C GLN A 775 11.59 -22.18 -6.44
N ALA A 776 10.52 -22.97 -6.52
CA ALA A 776 9.49 -22.84 -7.56
C ALA A 776 8.36 -21.86 -7.18
N HIS A 777 8.53 -21.05 -6.11
CA HIS A 777 7.49 -20.18 -5.60
C HIS A 777 7.04 -19.18 -6.68
N ARG A 778 5.72 -19.09 -6.92
CA ARG A 778 5.16 -18.28 -8.02
C ARG A 778 5.46 -16.78 -7.90
N LEU A 779 5.51 -16.27 -6.67
CA LEU A 779 5.92 -14.89 -6.39
C LEU A 779 7.42 -14.78 -6.06
N GLY A 780 8.23 -15.78 -6.40
CA GLY A 780 9.65 -15.82 -6.02
C GLY A 780 10.42 -14.60 -6.51
N ARG A 781 10.13 -14.17 -7.75
CA ARG A 781 10.70 -12.94 -8.31
C ARG A 781 10.27 -11.68 -7.56
N ASP A 782 8.98 -11.54 -7.24
CA ASP A 782 8.48 -10.38 -6.49
C ASP A 782 9.05 -10.34 -5.06
N ILE A 783 9.17 -11.50 -4.41
CA ILE A 783 9.83 -11.65 -3.09
C ILE A 783 11.28 -11.16 -3.15
N ILE A 784 12.03 -11.56 -4.19
CA ILE A 784 13.42 -11.13 -4.38
C ILE A 784 13.47 -9.61 -4.54
N ILE A 785 12.63 -9.02 -5.40
CA ILE A 785 12.58 -7.58 -5.64
C ILE A 785 12.31 -6.83 -4.32
N THR A 786 11.23 -7.17 -3.61
CA THR A 786 10.87 -6.51 -2.36
C THR A 786 11.98 -6.65 -1.32
N SER A 787 12.59 -7.83 -1.19
CA SER A 787 13.65 -8.06 -0.21
C SER A 787 14.91 -7.25 -0.51
N VAL A 788 15.32 -7.18 -1.79
CA VAL A 788 16.48 -6.37 -2.23
C VAL A 788 16.21 -4.88 -2.03
N VAL A 789 15.03 -4.40 -2.42
CA VAL A 789 14.66 -2.99 -2.30
C VAL A 789 14.55 -2.57 -0.83
N ASP A 790 13.92 -3.40 0.01
CA ASP A 790 13.79 -3.13 1.44
C ASP A 790 15.16 -3.02 2.11
N GLU A 791 16.04 -4.00 1.90
CA GLU A 791 17.41 -3.95 2.41
C GLU A 791 18.16 -2.72 1.88
N LEU A 792 18.19 -2.52 0.57
CA LEU A 792 18.95 -1.45 -0.06
C LEU A 792 18.55 -0.09 0.51
N VAL A 793 17.25 0.24 0.53
CA VAL A 793 16.78 1.53 1.05
C VAL A 793 17.04 1.66 2.54
N ASN A 794 16.87 0.59 3.31
CA ASN A 794 17.15 0.60 4.75
C ASN A 794 18.64 0.78 5.05
N ARG A 795 19.53 0.34 4.15
CA ARG A 795 20.98 0.36 4.34
C ARG A 795 21.61 1.65 3.82
N VAL A 796 21.25 2.16 2.65
CA VAL A 796 21.87 3.36 2.06
C VAL A 796 21.02 4.63 2.19
N GLY A 797 19.74 4.52 2.55
CA GLY A 797 18.83 5.64 2.77
C GLY A 797 18.06 6.08 1.51
N PRO A 798 17.06 6.96 1.67
CA PRO A 798 16.23 7.44 0.57
C PRO A 798 17.07 8.33 -0.37
N GLY A 799 17.06 8.01 -1.66
CA GLY A 799 17.62 8.87 -2.72
C GLY A 799 19.08 8.65 -3.11
N VAL A 800 19.85 7.74 -2.48
CA VAL A 800 21.23 7.41 -2.95
C VAL A 800 21.23 6.97 -4.41
N LEU A 801 20.30 6.08 -4.77
CA LEU A 801 20.21 5.57 -6.15
C LEU A 801 19.93 6.72 -7.12
N PHE A 802 18.95 7.57 -6.80
CA PHE A 802 18.65 8.75 -7.62
C PHE A 802 19.88 9.67 -7.78
N ARG A 803 20.66 9.90 -6.71
CA ARG A 803 21.91 10.67 -6.82
C ARG A 803 22.93 10.01 -7.75
N LEU A 804 23.06 8.68 -7.71
CA LEU A 804 23.93 7.95 -8.62
C LEU A 804 23.44 8.04 -10.07
N GLU A 805 22.13 7.99 -10.31
CA GLU A 805 21.55 8.23 -11.64
C GLU A 805 21.86 9.63 -12.15
N GLU A 806 21.67 10.67 -11.31
CA GLU A 806 21.99 12.05 -11.67
C GLU A 806 23.48 12.26 -11.94
N HIS A 807 24.34 11.62 -11.13
CA HIS A 807 25.78 11.81 -11.20
C HIS A 807 26.46 11.01 -12.32
N LEU A 808 26.01 9.77 -12.54
CA LEU A 808 26.68 8.81 -13.42
C LEU A 808 25.87 8.44 -14.66
N GLY A 809 24.59 8.85 -14.74
CA GLY A 809 23.71 8.47 -15.84
C GLY A 809 23.36 6.97 -15.86
N VAL A 810 23.54 6.28 -14.74
CA VAL A 810 23.15 4.88 -14.53
C VAL A 810 21.66 4.79 -14.26
N ARG A 811 21.12 3.56 -14.25
CA ARG A 811 19.74 3.30 -13.81
C ARG A 811 19.71 2.51 -12.50
N SER A 812 18.61 2.61 -11.75
CA SER A 812 18.38 1.85 -10.51
C SER A 812 18.76 0.36 -10.58
N PRO A 813 18.45 -0.42 -11.63
CA PRO A 813 18.86 -1.82 -11.72
C PRO A 813 20.39 -2.02 -11.69
N GLU A 814 21.16 -1.13 -12.34
CA GLU A 814 22.62 -1.19 -12.35
C GLU A 814 23.18 -0.79 -10.98
N ALA A 815 22.60 0.24 -10.35
CA ALA A 815 22.97 0.67 -9.00
C ALA A 815 22.65 -0.39 -7.93
N SER A 816 21.55 -1.14 -8.05
CA SER A 816 21.22 -2.26 -7.15
C SER A 816 22.22 -3.41 -7.27
N LEU A 817 22.70 -3.73 -8.47
CA LEU A 817 23.74 -4.73 -8.66
C LEU A 817 25.08 -4.25 -8.07
N ALA A 818 25.43 -2.97 -8.24
CA ALA A 818 26.62 -2.40 -7.62
C ALA A 818 26.55 -2.44 -6.09
N TYR A 819 25.40 -2.10 -5.50
CA TYR A 819 25.16 -2.25 -4.07
C TYR A 819 25.43 -3.68 -3.59
N ALA A 820 24.89 -4.68 -4.29
CA ALA A 820 25.06 -6.08 -3.92
C ALA A 820 26.54 -6.53 -3.95
N VAL A 821 27.29 -6.14 -4.99
CA VAL A 821 28.74 -6.40 -5.10
C VAL A 821 29.51 -5.76 -3.94
N VAL A 822 29.29 -4.46 -3.71
CA VAL A 822 30.01 -3.71 -2.69
C VAL A 822 29.69 -4.25 -1.29
N SER A 823 28.41 -4.49 -1.00
CA SER A 823 27.93 -5.06 0.27
C SER A 823 28.60 -6.41 0.58
N GLU A 824 28.68 -7.30 -0.42
CA GLU A 824 29.28 -8.63 -0.27
C GLU A 824 30.80 -8.57 -0.12
N VAL A 825 31.49 -7.80 -0.96
CA VAL A 825 32.97 -7.66 -0.93
C VAL A 825 33.44 -7.06 0.39
N LEU A 826 32.76 -6.03 0.90
CA LEU A 826 33.12 -5.36 2.15
C LEU A 826 32.61 -6.11 3.39
N GLY A 827 31.64 -7.01 3.24
CA GLY A 827 30.99 -7.71 4.35
C GLY A 827 30.19 -6.77 5.26
N THR A 828 29.44 -5.83 4.68
CA THR A 828 28.82 -4.71 5.42
C THR A 828 27.76 -5.16 6.42
N GLU A 829 27.09 -6.29 6.19
CA GLU A 829 26.13 -6.83 7.17
C GLU A 829 26.83 -7.30 8.45
N GLY A 830 28.06 -7.82 8.35
CA GLY A 830 28.89 -8.12 9.52
C GLY A 830 29.26 -6.86 10.29
N LEU A 831 29.77 -5.84 9.58
CA LEU A 831 30.12 -4.54 10.18
C LEU A 831 28.94 -3.88 10.89
N ARG A 832 27.77 -3.88 10.25
CA ARG A 832 26.53 -3.35 10.82
C ARG A 832 26.15 -4.08 12.10
N ARG A 833 26.23 -5.41 12.11
CA ARG A 833 25.92 -6.23 13.29
C ARG A 833 26.87 -5.92 14.44
N ASP A 834 28.16 -5.79 14.16
CA ASP A 834 29.16 -5.45 15.17
C ASP A 834 28.90 -4.08 15.80
N ILE A 835 28.54 -3.07 14.98
CA ILE A 835 28.19 -1.74 15.48
C ILE A 835 26.96 -1.80 16.38
N LEU A 836 25.89 -2.47 15.95
CA LEU A 836 24.63 -2.53 16.70
C LEU A 836 24.73 -3.36 18.00
N ASN A 837 25.68 -4.30 18.07
CA ASN A 837 25.94 -5.13 19.25
C ASN A 837 27.08 -4.59 20.13
N SER A 838 27.65 -3.44 19.80
CA SER A 838 28.71 -2.81 20.58
C SER A 838 28.15 -2.09 21.82
N ASP A 839 29.03 -1.77 22.77
CA ASP A 839 28.70 -0.97 23.97
C ASP A 839 28.55 0.54 23.67
N LEU A 840 28.58 0.94 22.39
CA LEU A 840 28.38 2.33 21.96
C LEU A 840 26.96 2.80 22.28
N ASP A 841 26.83 4.07 22.62
CA ASP A 841 25.50 4.66 22.79
C ASP A 841 24.76 4.84 21.46
N ALA A 842 23.47 5.17 21.51
CA ALA A 842 22.64 5.27 20.31
C ALA A 842 23.13 6.33 19.30
N ALA A 843 23.78 7.41 19.77
CA ALA A 843 24.29 8.47 18.91
C ALA A 843 25.61 8.05 18.24
N GLU A 844 26.51 7.42 18.99
CA GLU A 844 27.77 6.85 18.47
C GLU A 844 27.51 5.74 17.45
N GLN A 845 26.52 4.86 17.71
CA GLN A 845 26.08 3.85 16.74
C GLN A 845 25.56 4.49 15.45
N LEU A 846 24.78 5.57 15.54
CA LEU A 846 24.28 6.29 14.36
C LEU A 846 25.43 6.88 13.54
N GLN A 847 26.45 7.44 14.19
CA GLN A 847 27.62 8.00 13.53
C GLN A 847 28.43 6.93 12.79
N ALA A 848 28.68 5.78 13.42
CA ALA A 848 29.39 4.67 12.80
C ALA A 848 28.62 4.09 11.60
N LEU A 849 27.29 4.01 11.70
CA LEU A 849 26.41 3.57 10.62
C LEU A 849 26.32 4.59 9.48
N ASP A 850 26.29 5.89 9.76
CA ASP A 850 26.40 6.94 8.73
C ASP A 850 27.71 6.79 7.95
N ARG A 851 28.83 6.57 8.66
CA ARG A 851 30.12 6.36 8.01
C ARG A 851 30.12 5.13 7.08
N LEU A 852 29.45 4.05 7.50
CA LEU A 852 29.22 2.88 6.64
C LEU A 852 28.35 3.20 5.41
N GLN A 853 27.36 4.08 5.51
CA GLN A 853 26.56 4.54 4.35
C GLN A 853 27.41 5.32 3.34
N GLN A 854 28.28 6.20 3.83
CA GLN A 854 29.19 6.98 2.99
C GLN A 854 30.17 6.07 2.25
N LEU A 855 30.70 5.05 2.93
CA LEU A 855 31.54 4.01 2.33
C LEU A 855 30.80 3.28 1.20
N LEU A 856 29.57 2.83 1.45
CA LEU A 856 28.74 2.16 0.45
C LEU A 856 28.53 3.05 -0.78
N GLU A 857 28.12 4.31 -0.60
CA GLU A 857 27.89 5.25 -1.72
C GLU A 857 29.18 5.53 -2.52
N SER A 858 30.32 5.67 -1.83
CA SER A 858 31.63 5.87 -2.46
C SER A 858 32.04 4.69 -3.33
N GLU A 859 32.02 3.47 -2.77
CA GLU A 859 32.45 2.27 -3.49
C GLU A 859 31.45 1.89 -4.60
N MET A 860 30.13 2.10 -4.39
CA MET A 860 29.14 1.95 -5.46
C MET A 860 29.43 2.89 -6.62
N SER A 861 29.72 4.16 -6.34
CA SER A 861 30.09 5.14 -7.36
C SER A 861 31.36 4.73 -8.11
N TRP A 862 32.35 4.17 -7.43
CA TRP A 862 33.55 3.63 -8.08
C TRP A 862 33.25 2.44 -9.00
N VAL A 863 32.51 1.44 -8.53
CA VAL A 863 32.10 0.27 -9.34
C VAL A 863 31.34 0.71 -10.59
N LEU A 864 30.40 1.64 -10.43
CA LEU A 864 29.54 2.15 -11.50
C LEU A 864 30.27 3.04 -12.51
N ARG A 865 31.50 3.49 -12.24
CA ARG A 865 32.31 4.28 -13.20
C ARG A 865 33.18 3.43 -14.12
N ARG A 866 33.30 2.12 -13.88
CA ARG A 866 34.19 1.24 -14.64
C ARG A 866 33.69 1.04 -16.08
N PRO A 867 34.53 1.23 -17.13
CA PRO A 867 34.10 1.09 -18.52
C PRO A 867 33.58 -0.31 -18.86
N GLY A 868 32.39 -0.40 -19.47
CA GLY A 868 31.89 -1.58 -20.17
C GLY A 868 32.02 -1.42 -21.69
N ALA A 869 32.49 -2.44 -22.40
CA ALA A 869 32.90 -2.44 -23.82
C ALA A 869 31.88 -1.95 -24.87
N ALA A 870 30.67 -1.54 -24.47
CA ALA A 870 29.58 -1.10 -25.35
C ALA A 870 28.92 0.24 -24.93
N GLY A 871 29.58 1.09 -24.13
CA GLY A 871 29.05 2.41 -23.79
C GLY A 871 27.94 2.43 -22.74
N ARG A 872 27.79 1.33 -21.97
CA ARG A 872 27.04 1.28 -20.70
C ARG A 872 27.91 0.61 -19.65
N PHE A 873 27.82 1.08 -18.41
CA PHE A 873 28.46 0.46 -17.26
C PHE A 873 27.83 -0.93 -17.04
N ALA A 874 28.60 -2.00 -17.18
CA ALA A 874 28.09 -3.37 -17.02
C ALA A 874 28.72 -3.97 -15.76
N VAL A 875 27.93 -4.08 -14.68
CA VAL A 875 28.34 -4.78 -13.45
C VAL A 875 28.31 -6.28 -13.73
N ASN A 876 29.39 -7.00 -13.44
CA ASN A 876 29.43 -8.46 -13.50
C ASN A 876 29.55 -8.99 -12.08
N PRO A 877 28.43 -9.13 -11.34
CA PRO A 877 28.50 -9.17 -9.89
C PRO A 877 29.37 -10.29 -9.35
N ARG A 878 29.19 -11.51 -9.89
CA ARG A 878 29.95 -12.66 -9.42
C ARG A 878 31.44 -12.55 -9.74
N ALA A 879 31.79 -12.13 -10.95
CA ALA A 879 33.19 -11.97 -11.33
C ALA A 879 33.87 -10.87 -10.51
N ASP A 880 33.17 -9.76 -10.28
CA ASP A 880 33.68 -8.64 -9.47
C ASP A 880 33.83 -9.04 -7.99
N ILE A 881 32.88 -9.78 -7.41
CA ILE A 881 32.99 -10.33 -6.04
C ILE A 881 34.19 -11.28 -5.94
N ASP A 882 34.28 -12.27 -6.82
CA ASP A 882 35.37 -13.26 -6.80
C ASP A 882 36.74 -12.59 -6.98
N ARG A 883 36.78 -11.51 -7.78
CA ARG A 883 37.97 -10.70 -8.02
C ARG A 883 38.43 -9.93 -6.77
N TRP A 884 37.53 -9.22 -6.09
CA TRP A 884 37.93 -8.26 -5.04
C TRP A 884 37.84 -8.77 -3.60
N SER A 885 37.04 -9.80 -3.34
CA SER A 885 36.83 -10.31 -1.97
C SER A 885 38.11 -10.78 -1.28
N GLY A 886 39.01 -11.44 -2.02
CA GLY A 886 40.29 -11.91 -1.49
C GLY A 886 41.18 -10.75 -1.02
N PRO A 887 41.57 -9.83 -1.92
CA PRO A 887 42.36 -8.66 -1.60
C PRO A 887 41.77 -7.77 -0.49
N VAL A 888 40.47 -7.48 -0.53
CA VAL A 888 39.82 -6.62 0.48
C VAL A 888 39.85 -7.27 1.86
N ARG A 889 39.65 -8.59 1.95
CA ARG A 889 39.82 -9.33 3.23
C ARG A 889 41.26 -9.27 3.74
N GLU A 890 42.23 -9.30 2.83
CA GLU A 890 43.65 -9.14 3.20
C GLU A 890 43.90 -7.77 3.84
N LEU A 891 43.40 -6.68 3.21
CA LEU A 891 43.54 -5.31 3.72
C LEU A 891 42.93 -5.09 5.10
N THR A 892 41.82 -5.78 5.37
CA THR A 892 41.00 -5.58 6.57
C THR A 892 41.26 -6.61 7.67
N ALA A 893 42.19 -7.54 7.45
CA ALA A 893 42.48 -8.62 8.39
C ALA A 893 42.99 -8.08 9.73
N GLY A 894 42.37 -8.52 10.83
CA GLY A 894 42.78 -8.16 12.19
C GLY A 894 42.31 -6.79 12.70
N LEU A 895 41.60 -6.03 11.86
CA LEU A 895 41.05 -4.72 12.23
C LEU A 895 39.68 -4.85 12.91
N ASN A 896 39.37 -3.93 13.83
CA ASN A 896 38.03 -3.80 14.40
C ASN A 896 37.05 -3.13 13.42
N SER A 897 35.75 -3.14 13.70
CA SER A 897 34.73 -2.69 12.74
C SER A 897 34.87 -1.22 12.33
N SER A 898 35.33 -0.34 13.22
CA SER A 898 35.58 1.07 12.91
C SER A 898 36.80 1.23 11.99
N GLU A 899 37.91 0.57 12.33
CA GLU A 899 39.12 0.55 11.50
C GLU A 899 38.86 -0.06 10.12
N ARG A 900 38.06 -1.12 10.06
CA ARG A 900 37.65 -1.76 8.80
C ARG A 900 36.89 -0.81 7.90
N ILE A 901 35.98 0.01 8.45
CA ILE A 901 35.24 1.00 7.66
C ILE A 901 36.20 2.02 7.06
N GLU A 902 37.10 2.60 7.85
CA GLU A 902 38.04 3.62 7.36
C GLU A 902 39.02 3.08 6.32
N VAL A 903 39.56 1.87 6.53
CA VAL A 903 40.49 1.23 5.57
C VAL A 903 39.77 0.77 4.29
N SER A 904 38.45 0.59 4.33
CA SER A 904 37.68 0.14 3.18
C SER A 904 37.41 1.23 2.14
N PHE A 905 37.59 2.51 2.47
CA PHE A 905 37.49 3.59 1.49
C PHE A 905 38.57 3.44 0.40
N GLY A 906 38.16 3.25 -0.85
CA GLY A 906 39.05 2.98 -1.98
C GLY A 906 39.61 1.56 -2.02
N ALA A 907 39.17 0.65 -1.14
CA ALA A 907 39.73 -0.71 -1.07
C ALA A 907 39.45 -1.52 -2.34
N LEU A 908 38.31 -1.32 -3.01
CA LEU A 908 38.03 -2.00 -4.29
C LEU A 908 38.97 -1.48 -5.40
N ALA A 909 39.25 -0.18 -5.39
CA ALA A 909 40.21 0.41 -6.34
C ALA A 909 41.63 -0.14 -6.14
N LEU A 910 42.08 -0.22 -4.88
CA LEU A 910 43.37 -0.82 -4.53
C LEU A 910 43.43 -2.31 -4.87
N ALA A 911 42.36 -3.06 -4.64
CA ALA A 911 42.25 -4.46 -5.02
C ALA A 911 42.33 -4.64 -6.55
N ASP A 912 41.61 -3.81 -7.31
CA ASP A 912 41.63 -3.85 -8.78
C ASP A 912 43.02 -3.53 -9.31
N LEU A 913 43.67 -2.50 -8.76
CA LEU A 913 45.03 -2.08 -9.09
C LEU A 913 46.06 -3.17 -8.81
N ALA A 914 46.04 -3.76 -7.61
CA ALA A 914 46.97 -4.82 -7.23
C ALA A 914 46.87 -6.03 -8.18
N LEU A 915 45.67 -6.35 -8.64
CA LEU A 915 45.44 -7.42 -9.61
C LEU A 915 45.90 -7.05 -11.02
N GLN A 916 45.72 -5.80 -11.45
CA GLN A 916 46.21 -5.32 -12.75
C GLN A 916 47.74 -5.37 -12.82
N GLU A 917 48.40 -4.94 -11.75
CA GLU A 917 49.87 -4.89 -11.61
C GLU A 917 50.49 -6.21 -11.12
N ASN A 918 49.67 -7.26 -10.95
CA ASN A 918 50.09 -8.59 -10.49
C ASN A 918 50.96 -8.56 -9.20
N THR A 919 50.56 -7.74 -8.23
CA THR A 919 51.23 -7.54 -6.93
C THR A 919 50.29 -7.83 -5.77
N SER A 920 50.79 -7.77 -4.52
CA SER A 920 49.94 -7.88 -3.34
C SER A 920 49.18 -6.58 -3.10
N VAL A 921 47.95 -6.69 -2.59
CA VAL A 921 47.16 -5.51 -2.21
C VAL A 921 47.81 -4.72 -1.08
N GLN A 922 48.65 -5.37 -0.28
CA GLN A 922 49.46 -4.75 0.78
C GLN A 922 50.58 -3.89 0.23
N ALA A 923 51.24 -4.35 -0.84
CA ALA A 923 52.22 -3.55 -1.57
C ALA A 923 51.54 -2.34 -2.20
N ALA A 924 50.43 -2.54 -2.92
CA ALA A 924 49.65 -1.46 -3.52
C ALA A 924 49.20 -0.42 -2.48
N ALA A 925 48.64 -0.86 -1.35
CA ALA A 925 48.22 0.02 -0.27
C ALA A 925 49.40 0.73 0.43
N THR A 926 50.57 0.09 0.51
CA THR A 926 51.78 0.73 1.06
C THR A 926 52.26 1.86 0.16
N VAL A 927 52.42 1.59 -1.14
CA VAL A 927 52.80 2.61 -2.13
C VAL A 927 51.77 3.74 -2.19
N TYR A 928 50.48 3.40 -2.16
CA TYR A 928 49.39 4.39 -2.07
C TYR A 928 49.55 5.30 -0.85
N ARG A 929 49.77 4.74 0.34
CA ARG A 929 49.96 5.53 1.59
C ARG A 929 51.24 6.36 1.55
N GLU A 930 52.34 5.82 1.06
CA GLU A 930 53.62 6.53 0.94
C GLU A 930 53.50 7.71 -0.02
N LEU A 931 52.92 7.51 -1.21
CA LEU A 931 52.66 8.60 -2.16
C LEU A 931 51.67 9.63 -1.61
N ALA A 932 50.62 9.18 -0.94
CA ALA A 932 49.62 10.08 -0.37
C ALA A 932 50.22 10.93 0.75
N ALA A 933 51.13 10.38 1.56
CA ALA A 933 51.86 11.10 2.59
C ALA A 933 52.88 12.08 1.97
N GLU A 934 53.65 11.63 0.97
CA GLU A 934 54.65 12.44 0.28
C GLU A 934 54.02 13.65 -0.43
N LEU A 935 52.82 13.47 -1.00
CA LEU A 935 52.08 14.53 -1.69
C LEU A 935 51.08 15.27 -0.79
N ASP A 936 50.99 14.92 0.49
CA ASP A 936 50.06 15.51 1.45
C ASP A 936 48.57 15.42 1.04
N LEU A 937 48.19 14.32 0.40
CA LEU A 937 46.87 14.06 -0.21
C LEU A 937 45.90 13.28 0.68
N GLY A 938 46.31 12.83 1.87
CA GLY A 938 45.49 11.95 2.72
C GLY A 938 44.05 12.43 2.93
N ASP A 939 43.87 13.70 3.31
CA ASP A 939 42.54 14.28 3.57
C ASP A 939 41.71 14.47 2.28
N VAL A 940 42.37 14.68 1.14
CA VAL A 940 41.69 14.86 -0.16
C VAL A 940 41.20 13.53 -0.70
N LEU A 941 41.94 12.45 -0.47
CA LEU A 941 41.63 11.11 -0.95
C LEU A 941 40.65 10.36 -0.04
N GLY A 942 40.53 10.77 1.22
CA GLY A 942 39.62 10.17 2.22
C GLY A 942 38.13 10.47 2.00
N GLY A 943 37.78 11.23 0.96
CA GLY A 943 36.42 11.62 0.62
C GLY A 943 36.15 13.12 0.76
N VAL A 944 35.01 13.57 0.23
CA VAL A 944 34.53 14.94 0.40
C VAL A 944 33.28 14.91 1.28
N ASP A 945 33.37 15.48 2.47
CA ASP A 945 32.20 15.67 3.31
C ASP A 945 31.22 16.64 2.66
N VAL A 946 29.95 16.26 2.63
CA VAL A 946 28.88 17.15 2.19
C VAL A 946 28.65 18.18 3.29
N ALA A 947 29.16 19.39 3.09
CA ALA A 947 28.94 20.49 4.02
C ALA A 947 27.44 20.78 4.17
N VAL A 948 27.00 21.06 5.39
CA VAL A 948 25.61 21.48 5.66
C VAL A 948 25.30 22.74 4.85
N GLY A 949 24.24 22.68 4.05
CA GLY A 949 23.83 23.77 3.17
C GLY A 949 24.59 23.86 1.83
N ALA A 950 25.44 22.89 1.50
CA ALA A 950 26.02 22.78 0.16
C ALA A 950 24.92 22.58 -0.88
N SER A 951 25.01 23.32 -1.98
CA SER A 951 24.08 23.15 -3.11
C SER A 951 24.35 21.82 -3.83
N HIS A 952 23.33 21.28 -4.49
CA HIS A 952 23.44 20.10 -5.34
C HIS A 952 24.59 20.22 -6.36
N TRP A 953 24.79 21.41 -6.93
CA TRP A 953 25.86 21.65 -7.90
C TRP A 953 27.26 21.57 -7.28
N GLU A 954 27.42 22.03 -6.03
CA GLU A 954 28.68 21.92 -5.31
C GLU A 954 28.96 20.45 -4.92
N VAL A 955 27.93 19.71 -4.49
CA VAL A 955 28.06 18.28 -4.18
C VAL A 955 28.41 17.48 -5.43
N MET A 956 27.69 17.68 -6.53
CA MET A 956 27.99 17.03 -7.81
C MET A 956 29.37 17.39 -8.35
N GLY A 957 29.72 18.69 -8.30
CA GLY A 957 31.01 19.18 -8.75
C GLY A 957 32.15 18.59 -7.94
N SER A 958 32.04 18.60 -6.61
CA SER A 958 33.03 18.01 -5.70
C SER A 958 33.19 16.52 -5.93
N ALA A 959 32.08 15.77 -6.04
CA ALA A 959 32.11 14.33 -6.32
C ALA A 959 32.81 14.02 -7.66
N ALA A 960 32.49 14.79 -8.72
CA ALA A 960 33.10 14.61 -10.04
C ALA A 960 34.61 14.92 -10.04
N VAL A 961 35.03 15.97 -9.33
CA VAL A 961 36.44 16.34 -9.23
C VAL A 961 37.20 15.33 -8.39
N HIS A 962 36.65 14.95 -7.23
CA HIS A 962 37.23 13.91 -6.36
C HIS A 962 37.43 12.60 -7.12
N ALA A 963 36.46 12.18 -7.93
CA ALA A 963 36.57 11.00 -8.78
C ALA A 963 37.76 11.04 -9.76
N ARG A 964 37.98 12.19 -10.40
CA ARG A 964 39.13 12.37 -11.30
C ARG A 964 40.44 12.35 -10.52
N LEU A 965 40.46 13.01 -9.37
CA LEU A 965 41.60 13.04 -8.46
C LEU A 965 42.01 11.63 -8.03
N THR A 966 41.06 10.82 -7.56
CA THR A 966 41.33 9.43 -7.14
C THR A 966 41.75 8.54 -8.30
N THR A 967 41.17 8.72 -9.49
CA THR A 967 41.59 8.00 -10.70
C THR A 967 43.02 8.34 -11.10
N ARG A 968 43.36 9.63 -11.18
CA ARG A 968 44.73 10.09 -11.51
C ARG A 968 45.74 9.65 -10.47
N PHE A 969 45.35 9.68 -9.19
CA PHE A 969 46.21 9.21 -8.12
C PHE A 969 46.44 7.70 -8.22
N ALA A 970 45.41 6.91 -8.56
CA ALA A 970 45.57 5.48 -8.82
C ALA A 970 46.52 5.20 -10.00
N ASP A 971 46.44 5.97 -11.09
CA ASP A 971 47.38 5.87 -12.23
C ASP A 971 48.84 6.13 -11.80
N LEU A 972 49.05 7.11 -10.89
CA LEU A 972 50.37 7.39 -10.33
C LEU A 972 50.88 6.23 -9.46
N VAL A 973 49.99 5.60 -8.67
CA VAL A 973 50.33 4.42 -7.86
C VAL A 973 50.66 3.22 -8.77
N SER A 974 49.90 2.99 -9.85
CA SER A 974 50.20 1.98 -10.90
C SER A 974 51.64 2.11 -11.37
N GLY A 975 52.03 3.32 -11.80
CA GLY A 975 53.38 3.56 -12.33
C GLY A 975 54.49 3.31 -11.31
N ALA A 976 54.21 3.45 -10.01
CA ALA A 976 55.16 3.14 -8.94
C ALA A 976 55.28 1.63 -8.65
N LEU A 977 54.19 0.87 -8.83
CA LEU A 977 54.16 -0.57 -8.62
C LEU A 977 54.89 -1.36 -9.73
N ASP A 978 54.87 -0.82 -10.95
CA ASP A 978 55.63 -1.35 -12.10
C ASP A 978 57.16 -1.43 -11.85
N ASP A 979 57.70 -0.66 -10.89
CA ASP A 979 59.15 -0.57 -10.60
C ASP A 979 59.55 -1.30 -9.30
N ASP A 980 58.77 -2.30 -8.82
CA ASP A 980 58.93 -3.18 -7.63
C ASP A 980 60.30 -3.14 -6.90
N ARG A 981 60.59 -2.03 -6.21
CA ARG A 981 61.85 -1.78 -5.50
C ARG A 981 61.58 -0.96 -4.25
N ASP A 982 62.00 -1.46 -3.08
CA ASP A 982 61.94 -0.74 -1.80
C ASP A 982 62.38 0.73 -1.93
N GLY A 983 61.58 1.67 -1.42
CA GLY A 983 61.88 3.12 -1.48
C GLY A 983 61.66 3.78 -2.84
N VAL A 984 60.81 3.20 -3.70
CA VAL A 984 60.44 3.76 -5.03
C VAL A 984 59.88 5.18 -4.92
N VAL A 985 59.04 5.44 -3.92
CA VAL A 985 58.43 6.76 -3.68
C VAL A 985 59.48 7.82 -3.33
N GLN A 986 60.40 7.54 -2.39
CA GLN A 986 61.48 8.47 -2.06
C GLN A 986 62.41 8.75 -3.25
N ARG A 987 62.74 7.74 -4.07
CA ARG A 987 63.58 7.94 -5.25
C ARG A 987 62.90 8.81 -6.29
N TRP A 988 61.63 8.52 -6.58
CA TRP A 988 60.85 9.33 -7.52
C TRP A 988 60.69 10.77 -6.99
N SER A 989 60.40 10.96 -5.71
CA SER A 989 60.31 12.30 -5.11
C SER A 989 61.63 13.05 -5.22
N SER A 990 62.76 12.38 -4.94
CA SER A 990 64.11 12.96 -5.06
C SER A 990 64.46 13.35 -6.51
N ALA A 991 64.06 12.55 -7.49
CA ALA A 991 64.27 12.84 -8.91
C ALA A 991 63.37 13.97 -9.43
N ASN A 992 62.31 14.31 -8.70
CA ASN A 992 61.28 15.26 -9.09
C ASN A 992 61.07 16.38 -8.05
N LEU A 993 62.13 16.71 -7.28
CA LEU A 993 62.11 17.62 -6.13
C LEU A 993 61.33 18.91 -6.37
N ASP A 994 61.57 19.62 -7.49
CA ASP A 994 60.92 20.90 -7.77
C ASP A 994 59.39 20.75 -7.98
N ALA A 995 58.97 19.68 -8.67
CA ALA A 995 57.56 19.41 -8.94
C ALA A 995 56.83 18.98 -7.67
N VAL A 996 57.42 18.08 -6.88
CA VAL A 996 56.87 17.63 -5.59
C VAL A 996 56.81 18.78 -4.58
N HIS A 997 57.87 19.60 -4.48
CA HIS A 997 57.89 20.77 -3.60
C HIS A 997 56.83 21.80 -3.99
N ARG A 998 56.61 22.05 -5.29
CA ARG A 998 55.53 22.92 -5.78
C ARG A 998 54.16 22.39 -5.33
N PHE A 999 53.91 21.10 -5.55
CA PHE A 999 52.63 20.48 -5.21
C PHE A 999 52.35 20.49 -3.70
N THR A 1000 53.32 20.09 -2.89
CA THR A 1000 53.19 20.08 -1.41
C THR A 1000 53.06 21.49 -0.82
N THR A 1001 53.68 22.51 -1.45
CA THR A 1001 53.47 23.92 -1.07
C THR A 1001 52.03 24.38 -1.34
N LEU A 1002 51.44 23.96 -2.46
CA LEU A 1002 50.02 24.18 -2.76
C LEU A 1002 49.15 23.50 -1.72
N MET A 1003 49.38 22.22 -1.43
CA MET A 1003 48.60 21.46 -0.44
C MET A 1003 48.65 22.10 0.94
N SER A 1004 49.83 22.54 1.38
CA SER A 1004 50.01 23.32 2.60
C SER A 1004 49.18 24.62 2.60
N SER A 1005 49.06 25.28 1.45
CA SER A 1005 48.21 26.47 1.30
C SER A 1005 46.72 26.14 1.36
N VAL A 1006 46.30 25.04 0.72
CA VAL A 1006 44.91 24.55 0.74
C VAL A 1006 44.50 24.25 2.19
N ARG A 1007 45.30 23.47 2.94
CA ARG A 1007 45.04 23.16 4.36
C ARG A 1007 44.92 24.40 5.24
N ARG A 1008 45.83 25.37 5.08
CA ARG A 1008 45.79 26.64 5.86
C ARG A 1008 44.55 27.49 5.59
N SER A 1009 43.89 27.29 4.45
CA SER A 1009 42.78 28.13 3.99
C SER A 1009 41.39 27.67 4.47
N GLY A 1010 41.29 26.55 5.19
CA GLY A 1010 40.03 26.01 5.71
C GLY A 1010 39.55 24.76 4.97
N SER A 1011 38.23 24.54 4.91
CA SER A 1011 37.63 23.34 4.28
C SER A 1011 37.89 23.25 2.78
N LEU A 1012 37.99 22.03 2.26
CA LEU A 1012 38.09 21.75 0.82
C LEU A 1012 36.74 22.02 0.16
N ASP A 1013 36.66 23.09 -0.63
CA ASP A 1013 35.53 23.37 -1.51
C ASP A 1013 35.80 22.87 -2.94
N THR A 1014 34.78 22.90 -3.79
CA THR A 1014 34.88 22.47 -5.19
C THR A 1014 36.01 23.18 -5.95
N ALA A 1015 36.24 24.48 -5.69
CA ALA A 1015 37.25 25.26 -6.39
C ALA A 1015 38.68 24.85 -5.98
N ARG A 1016 38.89 24.60 -4.69
CA ARG A 1016 40.14 24.05 -4.16
C ARG A 1016 40.39 22.64 -4.70
N LEU A 1017 39.37 21.78 -4.72
CA LEU A 1017 39.49 20.44 -5.32
C LEU A 1017 39.89 20.51 -6.80
N CYS A 1018 39.27 21.41 -7.60
CA CYS A 1018 39.65 21.62 -9.00
C CYS A 1018 41.12 22.06 -9.14
N THR A 1019 41.60 22.89 -8.22
CA THR A 1019 42.99 23.36 -8.21
C THR A 1019 43.94 22.22 -7.89
N VAL A 1020 43.61 21.37 -6.91
CA VAL A 1020 44.40 20.18 -6.56
C VAL A 1020 44.43 19.17 -7.71
N ASP A 1021 43.30 18.90 -8.36
CA ASP A 1021 43.21 18.02 -9.56
C ASP A 1021 44.11 18.53 -10.70
N ALA A 1022 44.05 19.83 -11.00
CA ALA A 1022 44.85 20.43 -12.07
C ALA A 1022 46.36 20.41 -11.75
N GLU A 1023 46.76 20.68 -10.51
CA GLU A 1023 48.17 20.63 -10.10
C GLU A 1023 48.69 19.20 -10.01
N LEU A 1024 47.85 18.23 -9.64
CA LEU A 1024 48.22 16.80 -9.67
C LEU A 1024 48.43 16.34 -11.12
N GLU A 1025 47.60 16.77 -12.06
CA GLU A 1025 47.83 16.51 -13.48
C GLU A 1025 49.14 17.11 -13.99
N LEU A 1026 49.49 18.32 -13.57
CA LEU A 1026 50.77 18.95 -13.92
C LEU A 1026 51.96 18.22 -13.32
N LEU A 1027 51.85 17.77 -12.06
CA LEU A 1027 52.85 16.92 -11.41
C LEU A 1027 53.05 15.63 -12.23
N ILE A 1028 51.98 14.90 -12.55
CA ILE A 1028 52.07 13.63 -13.28
C ILE A 1028 52.68 13.83 -14.68
N ARG A 1029 52.34 14.90 -15.40
CA ARG A 1029 52.91 15.21 -16.73
C ARG A 1029 54.35 15.72 -16.69
N GLY A 1030 54.71 16.43 -15.62
CA GLY A 1030 55.99 17.12 -15.49
C GLY A 1030 57.08 16.30 -14.81
N THR A 1031 56.76 15.11 -14.29
CA THR A 1031 57.69 14.25 -13.58
C THR A 1031 58.26 13.15 -14.49
N SER A 1032 59.50 12.75 -14.18
CA SER A 1032 60.13 11.59 -14.78
C SER A 1032 59.38 10.32 -14.35
N SER A 1033 59.18 9.37 -15.27
CA SER A 1033 58.55 8.08 -14.96
C SER A 1033 59.31 7.37 -13.84
N PHE A 1034 58.62 6.58 -13.02
CA PHE A 1034 59.24 5.78 -11.96
C PHE A 1034 60.40 4.91 -12.51
N LEU A 1035 60.23 4.32 -13.70
CA LEU A 1035 61.27 3.56 -14.42
C LEU A 1035 62.54 4.37 -14.76
N SER A 1036 62.42 5.67 -15.01
CA SER A 1036 63.55 6.55 -15.38
C SER A 1036 64.33 7.10 -14.17
N ALA A 1037 63.76 7.03 -12.97
CA ALA A 1037 64.45 7.45 -11.74
C ALA A 1037 65.47 6.40 -11.22
N ALA A 1038 65.66 5.30 -11.96
CA ALA A 1038 66.38 4.11 -11.53
C ALA A 1038 67.93 4.13 -11.71
N LEU A 1039 68.58 5.24 -12.06
CA LEU A 1039 70.05 5.29 -12.24
C LEU A 1039 70.70 6.61 -11.81
N PRO A 1040 71.60 6.62 -10.81
CA PRO A 1040 72.78 7.46 -10.86
C PRO A 1040 73.78 6.82 -11.82
N SER A 1041 74.18 7.53 -12.88
CA SER A 1041 75.43 7.21 -13.58
C SER A 1041 76.60 7.36 -12.59
N GLU A 1042 77.31 6.26 -12.31
CA GLU A 1042 78.67 6.32 -11.75
C GLU A 1042 79.62 7.12 -12.65
#